data_AF-A0A1C9W3F4-F1
#
_entry.id   AF-A0A1C9W3F4-F1
#
_cell.length_a   1.000
_cell.length_b   1.000
_cell.length_c   1.000
_cell.angle_alpha   90.00
_cell.angle_beta   90.00
_cell.angle_gamma   90.00
#
_symmetry.space_group_name_H-M   'P 1'
#
loop_
_entity.id
_entity.type
_entity.pdbx_description
1 polymer ?
#
loop_
_entity_poly.entity_id
_entity_poly.type
_entity_poly.pdbx_seq_one_letter_code
_entity_poly.pdbx_strand_id
1 'polypeptide(L)'
;MKRTLINTITLSSSILLVACGGGGGGSGDGATQDNNPPTSSSPTVLIGSIIDSPIQNIQFKTSSNREGTTDNNGEFEFEENDTVVFSIGNIEFEAIDAKQGLTPLEIFGTGSLEDRRVINFTRFIQTLDDDGDISLAITITESATTAVETSGLVVSDFDMAPMDFAASDRVQSLLTELNLSELVGIENANTHFSNSLKSSDVIDTDNDGTPNKNDTDDDNDGIEDQHDEHPYDELASGDFDEDGIDNIDDTDDDNDGTDDSADNFPFDPSETKDSDGDLIGDNADTDDDNDGFNDDVDEFPFDPEKSGDVDSDGIDNISDDDDDGDGTLDINDKFPLDSSETADFDGDGIGDNADTDDDNDNILDSEDRINIAGHKASYIQEEKISLKARGFDPNFDLATDADGWHIQFYTYSEDEPGRALTEYSDGGTYNANFDAFSGYWNIEYWAPRKPGNYRTEIILYCAASPSECETNFSYDQISQNIYFSSLCKDDPCSYEPLPARGNYVTNTPSYSYDPEFVQRSNGQLLAIHSDIDQNKTFVSISDDGGLNWSEISSLPARIYNIGSMIETSGGSLVFIANCSGATGLCLYSSADALNWSQQDITAKIPTSKCSTASCYEDIETDSIQQIPGGGLAISYTHYLDEGDNPKYDIYVTYSDDLENWNTPVKVSSGLNWEYNSTLLASSSGSFYLSYLSYTDNSIVVGESSDLVNWEKKYILGQATQNGASSTIVEVSGKPTVFYETDKTLNYSHLTNSGSFSTPKFIIDGIPNGPRIKVLQSGNIGVMYEMDLNNQRDIFYEELDAVPVDN
;
A
#
# COMPACT_ATOMS: atom_id res chain seq x y z
N MET A 1 24.71 5.92 3.42
CA MET A 1 25.14 5.56 4.79
C MET A 1 23.89 5.24 5.60
N LYS A 2 23.42 3.99 5.50
CA LYS A 2 22.40 3.34 6.35
C LYS A 2 22.89 1.89 6.45
N ARG A 3 23.09 1.37 7.66
CA ARG A 3 23.50 -0.02 7.91
C ARG A 3 22.35 -0.71 8.62
N THR A 4 21.61 -1.50 7.85
CA THR A 4 20.64 -2.48 8.34
C THR A 4 21.41 -3.75 8.65
N LEU A 5 21.35 -4.23 9.90
CA LEU A 5 21.86 -5.54 10.30
C LEU A 5 20.67 -6.50 10.32
N ILE A 6 20.68 -7.47 9.40
CA ILE A 6 19.79 -8.62 9.37
C ILE A 6 20.47 -9.71 10.21
N ASN A 7 19.85 -10.12 11.32
CA ASN A 7 20.25 -11.32 12.05
C ASN A 7 19.60 -12.54 11.38
N THR A 8 20.43 -13.41 10.83
CA THR A 8 20.04 -14.72 10.30
C THR A 8 20.33 -15.76 11.38
N ILE A 9 19.30 -16.33 11.99
CA ILE A 9 19.41 -17.53 12.84
C ILE A 9 19.15 -18.74 11.95
N THR A 10 20.20 -19.52 11.69
CA THR A 10 20.09 -20.82 11.02
C THR A 10 19.65 -21.89 12.02
N LEU A 11 18.38 -22.29 11.96
CA LEU A 11 17.85 -23.51 12.59
C LEU A 11 18.09 -24.69 11.64
N SER A 12 18.88 -25.67 12.05
CA SER A 12 19.11 -26.91 11.31
C SER A 12 18.31 -28.06 11.93
N SER A 13 17.06 -28.24 11.52
CA SER A 13 16.26 -29.42 11.85
C SER A 13 16.47 -30.51 10.79
N SER A 14 17.04 -31.64 11.22
CA SER A 14 17.15 -32.87 10.42
C SER A 14 16.06 -33.84 10.87
N ILE A 15 14.90 -33.82 10.22
CA ILE A 15 13.82 -34.79 10.44
C ILE A 15 14.18 -36.09 9.70
N LEU A 16 14.37 -37.16 10.47
CA LEU A 16 14.55 -38.53 9.99
C LEU A 16 13.22 -39.27 10.13
N LEU A 17 12.43 -39.30 9.05
CA LEU A 17 11.22 -40.09 8.92
C LEU A 17 11.56 -41.60 8.91
N VAL A 18 11.06 -42.33 9.90
CA VAL A 18 11.08 -43.79 9.97
C VAL A 18 9.94 -44.33 9.11
N ALA A 19 10.27 -44.86 7.92
CA ALA A 19 9.35 -45.67 7.13
C ALA A 19 9.54 -47.16 7.45
N CYS A 20 8.51 -47.76 8.06
CA CYS A 20 8.34 -49.21 8.13
C CYS A 20 8.05 -49.76 6.73
N GLY A 21 8.91 -50.64 6.21
CA GLY A 21 8.73 -51.30 4.91
C GLY A 21 9.70 -52.45 4.72
N GLY A 22 9.45 -53.57 5.41
CA GLY A 22 10.22 -54.80 5.27
C GLY A 22 9.97 -55.51 3.93
N GLY A 23 11.04 -56.05 3.32
CA GLY A 23 10.93 -56.80 2.06
C GLY A 23 12.22 -57.42 1.53
N GLY A 24 12.84 -58.33 2.30
CA GLY A 24 13.50 -59.56 1.82
C GLY A 24 14.72 -59.51 0.87
N GLY A 25 15.87 -59.96 1.40
CA GLY A 25 16.62 -61.05 0.77
C GLY A 25 18.07 -60.80 0.31
N GLY A 26 19.03 -61.31 1.09
CA GLY A 26 20.06 -62.20 0.52
C GLY A 26 21.55 -61.81 0.67
N SER A 27 22.20 -62.54 1.59
CA SER A 27 23.61 -63.01 1.55
C SER A 27 24.73 -61.97 1.74
N GLY A 28 25.59 -62.05 2.74
CA GLY A 28 25.77 -63.01 3.81
C GLY A 28 27.04 -62.65 4.58
N ASP A 29 27.07 -62.93 5.88
CA ASP A 29 28.28 -62.81 6.68
C ASP A 29 28.37 -63.95 7.70
N GLY A 30 29.59 -64.47 7.81
CA GLY A 30 30.02 -65.33 8.88
C GLY A 30 31.39 -64.88 9.34
N ALA A 31 31.44 -64.07 10.39
CA ALA A 31 32.58 -64.00 11.32
C ALA A 31 32.14 -63.34 12.64
N THR A 32 32.31 -64.08 13.73
CA THR A 32 31.95 -63.76 15.10
C THR A 32 32.98 -62.86 15.81
N GLN A 33 32.46 -61.85 16.52
CA GLN A 33 32.83 -61.28 17.83
C GLN A 33 34.29 -61.20 18.29
N ASP A 34 34.72 -59.99 18.66
CA ASP A 34 35.14 -59.71 20.04
C ASP A 34 34.74 -58.27 20.46
N ASN A 35 34.23 -58.14 21.69
CA ASN A 35 33.47 -56.98 22.21
C ASN A 35 34.32 -56.10 23.15
N ASN A 36 34.47 -54.80 22.81
CA ASN A 36 34.23 -53.60 23.65
C ASN A 36 35.03 -52.36 23.15
N PRO A 37 34.38 -51.23 22.84
CA PRO A 37 34.96 -49.89 22.91
C PRO A 37 34.76 -49.27 24.32
N PRO A 38 35.54 -48.24 24.70
CA PRO A 38 35.53 -47.68 26.05
C PRO A 38 34.28 -46.85 26.31
N THR A 39 33.63 -47.06 27.46
CA THR A 39 32.64 -46.14 28.01
C THR A 39 33.34 -44.92 28.61
N SER A 40 33.24 -43.78 27.95
CA SER A 40 33.28 -42.47 28.61
C SER A 40 32.20 -41.58 28.00
N SER A 41 30.97 -41.72 28.45
CA SER A 41 29.97 -40.66 28.34
C SER A 41 30.33 -39.62 29.40
N SER A 42 30.86 -38.48 28.99
CA SER A 42 30.75 -37.28 29.82
C SER A 42 29.26 -37.00 30.02
N PRO A 43 28.81 -36.63 31.24
CA PRO A 43 27.42 -36.28 31.46
C PRO A 43 27.00 -35.13 30.54
N THR A 44 25.79 -35.23 29.98
CA THR A 44 25.19 -34.16 29.17
C THR A 44 24.87 -32.99 30.11
N VAL A 45 25.41 -31.81 29.80
CA VAL A 45 25.10 -30.57 30.52
C VAL A 45 23.87 -29.94 29.89
N LEU A 46 22.88 -29.64 30.71
CA LEU A 46 21.63 -28.95 30.38
C LEU A 46 21.66 -27.53 30.93
N ILE A 47 20.81 -26.66 30.38
CA ILE A 47 20.64 -25.27 30.81
C ILE A 47 19.26 -25.13 31.45
N GLY A 48 19.23 -24.59 32.65
CA GLY A 48 18.01 -24.27 33.39
C GLY A 48 17.92 -22.77 33.64
N SER A 49 16.73 -22.28 33.92
CA SER A 49 16.45 -20.89 34.25
C SER A 49 15.41 -20.83 35.37
N ILE A 50 15.44 -19.75 36.16
CA ILE A 50 14.40 -19.44 37.16
C ILE A 50 13.65 -18.19 36.67
N ILE A 51 12.33 -18.26 36.59
CA ILE A 51 11.50 -17.30 35.86
C ILE A 51 10.41 -16.71 36.76
N ASP A 52 10.52 -15.39 36.93
CA ASP A 52 9.49 -14.40 37.23
C ASP A 52 10.04 -13.14 36.53
N SER A 53 10.21 -13.24 35.20
CA SER A 53 11.34 -12.73 34.38
C SER A 53 12.69 -13.43 34.65
N PRO A 54 13.65 -13.41 33.70
CA PRO A 54 15.00 -13.97 33.90
C PRO A 54 15.68 -13.38 35.16
N ILE A 55 15.99 -14.21 36.16
CA ILE A 55 16.60 -13.72 37.42
C ILE A 55 18.12 -13.85 37.35
N GLN A 56 18.81 -12.71 37.29
CA GLN A 56 20.26 -12.64 37.21
C GLN A 56 20.92 -12.61 38.59
N ASN A 57 22.12 -13.20 38.67
CA ASN A 57 22.98 -13.18 39.85
C ASN A 57 22.45 -13.90 41.11
N ILE A 58 21.41 -14.74 41.01
CA ILE A 58 21.01 -15.63 42.11
C ILE A 58 22.01 -16.78 42.24
N GLN A 59 22.41 -17.12 43.47
CA GLN A 59 23.39 -18.19 43.69
C GLN A 59 22.71 -19.55 43.56
N PHE A 60 23.39 -20.52 42.95
CA PHE A 60 22.88 -21.88 42.81
C PHE A 60 23.93 -22.92 43.18
N LYS A 61 23.47 -24.09 43.60
CA LYS A 61 24.30 -25.28 43.82
C LYS A 61 23.56 -26.56 43.43
N THR A 62 24.14 -27.35 42.54
CA THR A 62 23.56 -28.62 42.07
C THR A 62 24.07 -29.83 42.86
N SER A 63 23.32 -30.94 42.80
CA SER A 63 23.69 -32.22 43.40
C SER A 63 25.00 -32.81 42.82
N SER A 64 25.29 -32.52 41.54
CA SER A 64 26.54 -32.84 40.84
C SER A 64 27.73 -31.97 41.26
N ASN A 65 27.54 -31.01 42.18
CA ASN A 65 28.53 -30.04 42.68
C ASN A 65 28.90 -28.93 41.67
N ARG A 66 27.98 -28.52 40.79
CA ARG A 66 28.10 -27.24 40.08
C ARG A 66 27.62 -26.14 41.01
N GLU A 67 28.35 -25.03 41.05
CA GLU A 67 28.01 -23.88 41.89
C GLU A 67 28.39 -22.60 41.15
N GLY A 68 27.62 -21.54 41.35
CA GLY A 68 27.82 -20.27 40.68
C GLY A 68 26.67 -19.31 40.94
N THR A 69 26.55 -18.32 40.07
CA THR A 69 25.39 -17.45 39.97
C THR A 69 24.78 -17.58 38.59
N THR A 70 23.48 -17.37 38.46
CA THR A 70 22.83 -17.27 37.14
C THR A 70 23.43 -16.13 36.33
N ASP A 71 23.43 -16.28 35.01
CA ASP A 71 23.98 -15.28 34.09
C ASP A 71 22.96 -14.19 33.70
N ASN A 72 23.27 -13.41 32.65
CA ASN A 72 22.44 -12.31 32.19
C ASN A 72 21.08 -12.75 31.60
N ASN A 73 20.93 -14.03 31.26
CA ASN A 73 19.68 -14.62 30.82
C ASN A 73 18.98 -15.37 31.96
N GLY A 74 19.46 -15.25 33.20
CA GLY A 74 18.96 -16.04 34.32
C GLY A 74 19.31 -17.53 34.25
N GLU A 75 20.28 -17.91 33.40
CA GLU A 75 20.58 -19.31 33.11
C GLU A 75 21.62 -19.91 34.08
N PHE A 76 21.49 -21.20 34.38
CA PHE A 76 22.45 -22.02 35.13
C PHE A 76 22.66 -23.40 34.49
N GLU A 77 23.82 -24.01 34.72
CA GLU A 77 24.16 -25.34 34.18
C GLU A 77 23.84 -26.46 35.17
N PHE A 78 23.22 -27.54 34.70
CA PHE A 78 22.95 -28.76 35.49
C PHE A 78 23.13 -30.05 34.66
N GLU A 79 23.12 -31.21 35.30
CA GLU A 79 23.16 -32.54 34.67
C GLU A 79 21.81 -33.26 34.84
N GLU A 80 21.50 -34.22 33.98
CA GLU A 80 20.24 -34.97 34.04
C GLU A 80 20.01 -35.61 35.44
N ASN A 81 18.84 -35.36 36.05
CA ASN A 81 18.45 -35.73 37.42
C ASN A 81 19.22 -34.98 38.54
N ASP A 82 19.84 -33.84 38.25
CA ASP A 82 20.33 -32.96 39.32
C ASP A 82 19.16 -32.36 40.11
N THR A 83 19.37 -32.22 41.41
CA THR A 83 18.64 -31.23 42.20
C THR A 83 19.43 -29.93 42.26
N VAL A 84 18.75 -28.79 42.33
CA VAL A 84 19.34 -27.47 42.51
C VAL A 84 18.85 -26.83 43.80
N VAL A 85 19.76 -26.14 44.50
CA VAL A 85 19.47 -25.28 45.65
C VAL A 85 19.82 -23.84 45.25
N PHE A 86 18.86 -22.92 45.38
CA PHE A 86 19.11 -21.49 45.20
C PHE A 86 19.34 -20.78 46.53
N SER A 87 20.16 -19.72 46.51
CA SER A 87 20.40 -18.87 47.67
C SER A 87 20.56 -17.40 47.32
N ILE A 88 20.13 -16.54 48.24
CA ILE A 88 20.31 -15.08 48.19
C ILE A 88 20.82 -14.63 49.55
N GLY A 89 22.09 -14.25 49.61
CA GLY A 89 22.75 -13.88 50.86
C GLY A 89 22.73 -15.04 51.86
N ASN A 90 22.01 -14.88 52.97
CA ASN A 90 21.88 -15.90 54.02
C ASN A 90 20.60 -16.76 53.90
N ILE A 91 19.78 -16.55 52.86
CA ILE A 91 18.57 -17.34 52.57
C ILE A 91 18.96 -18.47 51.63
N GLU A 92 18.66 -19.71 52.03
CA GLU A 92 18.86 -20.93 51.24
C GLU A 92 17.50 -21.62 51.11
N PHE A 93 17.07 -21.89 49.88
CA PHE A 93 15.81 -22.56 49.58
C PHE A 93 15.96 -24.09 49.63
N GLU A 94 14.84 -24.81 49.61
CA GLU A 94 14.88 -26.28 49.56
C GLU A 94 15.45 -26.77 48.22
N ALA A 95 15.99 -27.99 48.21
CA ALA A 95 16.50 -28.60 46.99
C ALA A 95 15.31 -29.09 46.14
N ILE A 96 15.26 -28.66 44.89
CA ILE A 96 14.23 -29.05 43.91
C ILE A 96 14.88 -29.70 42.70
N ASP A 97 14.12 -30.47 41.93
CA ASP A 97 14.62 -31.07 40.69
C ASP A 97 14.95 -29.97 39.68
N ALA A 98 16.13 -30.06 39.04
CA ALA A 98 16.55 -29.07 38.06
C ALA A 98 15.88 -29.35 36.70
N LYS A 99 15.19 -28.34 36.16
CA LYS A 99 14.58 -28.36 34.82
C LYS A 99 14.90 -27.08 34.03
N GLN A 100 14.46 -27.03 32.76
CA GLN A 100 14.79 -25.93 31.85
C GLN A 100 14.14 -24.60 32.26
N GLY A 101 12.89 -24.65 32.73
CA GLY A 101 12.17 -23.53 33.33
C GLY A 101 11.72 -23.89 34.74
N LEU A 102 12.22 -23.16 35.74
CA LEU A 102 11.79 -23.23 37.13
C LEU A 102 11.08 -21.94 37.49
N THR A 103 10.07 -22.00 38.34
CA THR A 103 9.30 -20.85 38.78
C THR A 103 9.16 -20.87 40.32
N PRO A 104 8.71 -19.76 40.92
CA PRO A 104 8.23 -19.74 42.29
C PRO A 104 7.30 -20.91 42.68
N LEU A 105 6.44 -21.39 41.77
CA LEU A 105 5.51 -22.50 42.02
C LEU A 105 6.27 -23.80 42.34
N GLU A 106 7.27 -24.17 41.55
CA GLU A 106 8.07 -25.39 41.80
C GLU A 106 9.02 -25.25 42.99
N ILE A 107 9.50 -24.04 43.28
CA ILE A 107 10.34 -23.78 44.47
C ILE A 107 9.57 -24.12 45.76
N PHE A 108 8.27 -23.84 45.79
CA PHE A 108 7.43 -24.10 46.96
C PHE A 108 6.56 -25.35 46.85
N GLY A 109 6.58 -26.02 45.68
CA GLY A 109 5.85 -27.26 45.39
C GLY A 109 4.34 -27.07 45.47
N THR A 110 3.82 -26.08 44.73
CA THR A 110 2.40 -25.69 44.71
C THR A 110 2.03 -25.20 43.32
N GLY A 111 0.79 -25.40 42.88
CA GLY A 111 0.24 -24.77 41.67
C GLY A 111 -0.40 -23.40 41.95
N SER A 112 -0.94 -23.23 43.16
CA SER A 112 -1.61 -21.99 43.57
C SER A 112 -0.72 -20.74 43.59
N LEU A 113 -1.09 -19.74 42.79
CA LEU A 113 -0.60 -18.35 42.87
C LEU A 113 -1.01 -17.65 44.18
N GLU A 114 -2.00 -18.19 44.89
CA GLU A 114 -2.44 -17.70 46.19
C GLU A 114 -1.60 -18.22 47.37
N ASP A 115 -0.68 -19.17 47.13
CA ASP A 115 0.21 -19.64 48.18
C ASP A 115 1.02 -18.46 48.72
N ARG A 116 0.84 -18.18 50.02
CA ARG A 116 1.53 -17.10 50.73
C ARG A 116 3.05 -17.09 50.54
N ARG A 117 3.67 -18.26 50.35
CA ARG A 117 5.12 -18.40 50.12
C ARG A 117 5.48 -17.88 48.73
N VAL A 118 4.68 -18.22 47.71
CA VAL A 118 4.80 -17.71 46.34
C VAL A 118 4.62 -16.20 46.33
N ILE A 119 3.53 -15.69 46.92
CA ILE A 119 3.25 -14.24 47.03
C ILE A 119 4.41 -13.50 47.72
N ASN A 120 4.90 -14.01 48.84
CA ASN A 120 5.98 -13.34 49.57
C ASN A 120 7.31 -13.40 48.79
N PHE A 121 7.55 -14.48 48.04
CA PHE A 121 8.76 -14.67 47.25
C PHE A 121 8.79 -13.78 46.02
N THR A 122 7.71 -13.74 45.21
CA THR A 122 7.62 -12.87 44.02
C THR A 122 7.77 -11.40 44.40
N ARG A 123 7.07 -10.96 45.46
CA ARG A 123 7.24 -9.60 46.00
C ARG A 123 8.66 -9.33 46.46
N PHE A 124 9.28 -10.27 47.15
CA PHE A 124 10.65 -10.14 47.63
C PHE A 124 11.63 -10.01 46.46
N ILE A 125 11.56 -10.91 45.49
CA ILE A 125 12.54 -10.99 44.39
C ILE A 125 12.42 -9.79 43.45
N GLN A 126 11.21 -9.38 43.12
CA GLN A 126 10.95 -8.18 42.31
C GLN A 126 11.36 -6.88 43.03
N THR A 127 11.33 -6.85 44.37
CA THR A 127 11.82 -5.69 45.15
C THR A 127 13.35 -5.58 45.14
N LEU A 128 14.07 -6.69 44.92
CA LEU A 128 15.54 -6.68 44.88
C LEU A 128 16.13 -6.18 43.56
N ASP A 129 15.28 -6.00 42.55
CA ASP A 129 15.68 -5.54 41.24
C ASP A 129 16.35 -4.15 41.28
N ASP A 130 17.31 -3.92 40.38
CA ASP A 130 18.25 -2.79 40.49
C ASP A 130 17.74 -1.49 39.87
N ASP A 131 16.88 -1.58 38.86
CA ASP A 131 16.29 -0.43 38.17
C ASP A 131 14.76 -0.35 38.32
N GLY A 132 14.12 -1.40 38.84
CA GLY A 132 12.68 -1.51 39.05
C GLY A 132 11.89 -1.81 37.77
N ASP A 133 12.57 -2.10 36.66
CA ASP A 133 12.00 -2.52 35.38
C ASP A 133 12.13 -4.04 35.22
N ILE A 134 11.17 -4.74 35.79
CA ILE A 134 11.11 -6.21 35.78
C ILE A 134 10.70 -6.80 34.41
N SER A 135 10.45 -5.99 33.37
CA SER A 135 10.01 -6.47 32.05
C SER A 135 11.09 -7.18 31.22
N LEU A 136 12.37 -6.99 31.56
CA LEU A 136 13.49 -7.60 30.85
C LEU A 136 14.21 -8.67 31.67
N ALA A 137 14.53 -8.39 32.94
CA ALA A 137 15.19 -9.31 33.86
C ALA A 137 15.12 -8.76 35.29
N ILE A 138 15.16 -9.63 36.29
CA ILE A 138 15.34 -9.24 37.69
C ILE A 138 16.83 -9.32 38.02
N THR A 139 17.47 -8.18 38.29
CA THR A 139 18.93 -8.12 38.51
C THR A 139 19.28 -7.99 39.99
N ILE A 140 19.75 -9.08 40.62
CA ILE A 140 20.15 -9.05 42.03
C ILE A 140 21.58 -8.52 42.18
N THR A 141 21.73 -7.28 42.65
CA THR A 141 23.05 -6.68 42.88
C THR A 141 23.77 -7.25 44.10
N GLU A 142 25.10 -7.11 44.13
CA GLU A 142 25.92 -7.43 45.32
C GLU A 142 25.47 -6.62 46.56
N SER A 143 25.04 -5.37 46.36
CA SER A 143 24.43 -4.53 47.39
C SER A 143 23.11 -5.10 47.91
N ALA A 144 22.23 -5.57 47.02
CA ALA A 144 20.97 -6.19 47.40
C ALA A 144 21.21 -7.49 48.20
N THR A 145 22.16 -8.32 47.75
CA THR A 145 22.60 -9.53 48.47
C THR A 145 23.08 -9.20 49.88
N THR A 146 23.91 -8.15 50.03
CA THR A 146 24.42 -7.69 51.34
C THR A 146 23.30 -7.14 52.24
N ALA A 147 22.30 -6.47 51.66
CA ALA A 147 21.14 -5.98 52.38
C ALA A 147 20.28 -7.14 52.92
N VAL A 148 20.10 -8.20 52.14
CA VAL A 148 19.45 -9.44 52.58
C VAL A 148 20.20 -10.05 53.78
N GLU A 149 21.52 -10.19 53.69
CA GLU A 149 22.35 -10.69 54.80
C GLU A 149 22.23 -9.85 56.08
N THR A 150 22.21 -8.53 55.92
CA THR A 150 22.12 -7.56 57.04
C THR A 150 20.75 -7.58 57.69
N SER A 151 19.69 -7.79 56.91
CA SER A 151 18.31 -7.87 57.41
C SER A 151 18.07 -9.07 58.33
N GLY A 152 18.84 -10.16 58.13
CA GLY A 152 18.66 -11.42 58.85
C GLY A 152 17.37 -12.16 58.50
N LEU A 153 16.77 -11.87 57.34
CA LEU A 153 15.64 -12.60 56.76
C LEU A 153 16.03 -14.08 56.53
N VAL A 154 15.11 -15.01 56.78
CA VAL A 154 15.35 -16.45 56.57
C VAL A 154 14.17 -17.08 55.82
N VAL A 155 14.37 -18.27 55.24
CA VAL A 155 13.36 -18.94 54.39
C VAL A 155 12.01 -19.17 55.11
N SER A 156 12.00 -19.41 56.43
CA SER A 156 10.75 -19.59 57.18
C SER A 156 9.93 -18.30 57.36
N ASP A 157 10.48 -17.12 57.01
CA ASP A 157 9.73 -15.88 57.06
C ASP A 157 8.71 -15.78 55.91
N PHE A 158 8.92 -16.48 54.78
CA PHE A 158 7.99 -16.53 53.65
C PHE A 158 6.66 -17.25 53.98
N ASP A 159 6.61 -18.04 55.06
CA ASP A 159 5.39 -18.72 55.54
C ASP A 159 4.39 -17.77 56.23
N MET A 160 4.78 -16.51 56.48
CA MET A 160 3.91 -15.52 57.12
C MET A 160 2.77 -15.08 56.19
N ALA A 161 1.67 -14.59 56.77
CA ALA A 161 0.65 -13.91 55.96
C ALA A 161 1.27 -12.71 55.24
N PRO A 162 0.91 -12.38 53.98
CA PRO A 162 1.61 -11.37 53.19
C PRO A 162 1.73 -9.98 53.82
N MET A 163 0.73 -9.58 54.63
CA MET A 163 0.78 -8.34 55.38
C MET A 163 1.71 -8.41 56.61
N ASP A 164 1.75 -9.55 57.29
CA ASP A 164 2.64 -9.77 58.43
C ASP A 164 4.10 -9.87 57.97
N PHE A 165 4.36 -10.52 56.83
CA PHE A 165 5.67 -10.58 56.18
C PHE A 165 6.21 -9.17 55.91
N ALA A 166 5.42 -8.35 55.21
CA ALA A 166 5.79 -6.97 54.87
C ALA A 166 6.03 -6.07 56.10
N ALA A 167 5.29 -6.30 57.19
CA ALA A 167 5.42 -5.55 58.43
C ALA A 167 6.53 -6.07 59.37
N SER A 168 7.17 -7.19 59.06
CA SER A 168 8.17 -7.81 59.93
C SER A 168 9.42 -6.94 60.11
N ASP A 169 10.02 -6.96 61.30
CA ASP A 169 11.23 -6.17 61.61
C ASP A 169 12.38 -6.46 60.62
N ARG A 170 12.46 -7.69 60.10
CA ARG A 170 13.49 -8.13 59.14
C ARG A 170 13.25 -7.51 57.76
N VAL A 171 12.03 -7.54 57.25
CA VAL A 171 11.69 -6.88 55.98
C VAL A 171 11.84 -5.36 56.09
N GLN A 172 11.45 -4.75 57.21
CA GLN A 172 11.69 -3.32 57.45
C GLN A 172 13.18 -2.96 57.49
N SER A 173 14.02 -3.85 58.03
CA SER A 173 15.48 -3.70 57.98
C SER A 173 16.03 -3.81 56.56
N LEU A 174 15.53 -4.77 55.76
CA LEU A 174 15.89 -4.93 54.35
C LEU A 174 15.57 -3.65 53.55
N LEU A 175 14.33 -3.17 53.65
CA LEU A 175 13.89 -1.95 52.97
C LEU A 175 14.72 -0.72 53.36
N THR A 176 15.13 -0.63 54.62
CA THR A 176 16.00 0.45 55.10
C THR A 176 17.38 0.40 54.45
N GLU A 177 17.99 -0.79 54.32
CA GLU A 177 19.29 -0.96 53.66
C GLU A 177 19.22 -0.70 52.15
N LEU A 178 18.09 -1.04 51.51
CA LEU A 178 17.82 -0.78 50.09
C LEU A 178 17.36 0.67 49.81
N ASN A 179 17.10 1.46 50.87
CA ASN A 179 16.51 2.80 50.76
C ASN A 179 15.14 2.82 50.02
N LEU A 180 14.31 1.82 50.31
CA LEU A 180 12.93 1.68 49.84
C LEU A 180 11.95 1.86 51.00
N SER A 181 10.71 2.23 50.68
CA SER A 181 9.64 2.43 51.67
C SER A 181 8.77 1.19 51.90
N GLU A 182 8.65 0.34 50.89
CA GLU A 182 7.76 -0.83 50.88
C GLU A 182 8.24 -1.88 49.87
N LEU A 183 7.75 -3.11 50.02
CA LEU A 183 7.88 -4.15 49.01
C LEU A 183 6.96 -3.84 47.82
N VAL A 184 7.24 -4.43 46.65
CA VAL A 184 6.29 -4.51 45.54
C VAL A 184 4.92 -4.99 46.05
N GLY A 185 3.85 -4.39 45.52
CA GLY A 185 2.47 -4.71 45.88
C GLY A 185 2.10 -6.14 45.50
N ILE A 186 1.17 -6.76 46.24
CA ILE A 186 0.74 -8.16 46.00
C ILE A 186 0.20 -8.32 44.58
N GLU A 187 -0.74 -7.47 44.19
CA GLU A 187 -1.37 -7.49 42.86
C GLU A 187 -0.33 -7.35 41.75
N ASN A 188 0.50 -6.30 41.80
CA ASN A 188 1.56 -6.09 40.81
C ASN A 188 2.52 -7.29 40.69
N ALA A 189 2.90 -7.90 41.81
CA ALA A 189 3.81 -9.03 41.81
C ALA A 189 3.19 -10.28 41.21
N ASN A 190 1.94 -10.58 41.57
CA ASN A 190 1.21 -11.72 41.02
C ASN A 190 0.87 -11.53 39.55
N THR A 191 0.43 -10.33 39.13
CA THR A 191 0.16 -10.03 37.71
C THR A 191 1.42 -10.18 36.86
N HIS A 192 2.58 -9.69 37.34
CA HIS A 192 3.84 -9.87 36.62
C HIS A 192 4.21 -11.35 36.50
N PHE A 193 4.08 -12.09 37.59
CA PHE A 193 4.44 -13.50 37.62
C PHE A 193 3.52 -14.34 36.73
N SER A 194 2.20 -14.16 36.82
CA SER A 194 1.22 -14.82 35.94
C SER A 194 1.47 -14.52 34.46
N ASN A 195 1.78 -13.27 34.11
CA ASN A 195 2.18 -12.94 32.73
C ASN A 195 3.47 -13.64 32.30
N SER A 196 4.42 -13.86 33.22
CA SER A 196 5.65 -14.59 32.95
C SER A 196 5.40 -16.08 32.71
N LEU A 197 4.46 -16.68 33.45
CA LEU A 197 4.00 -18.06 33.25
C LEU A 197 3.38 -18.20 31.84
N LYS A 198 2.35 -17.37 31.55
CA LYS A 198 1.59 -17.41 30.29
C LYS A 198 2.41 -17.12 29.03
N SER A 199 3.47 -16.31 29.11
CA SER A 199 4.23 -15.87 27.93
C SER A 199 5.52 -16.66 27.66
N SER A 200 5.85 -17.65 28.50
CA SER A 200 7.11 -18.36 28.42
C SER A 200 7.09 -19.52 27.40
N ASP A 201 8.15 -19.62 26.59
CA ASP A 201 8.38 -20.75 25.68
C ASP A 201 9.09 -21.94 26.37
N VAL A 202 9.34 -21.86 27.69
CA VAL A 202 10.17 -22.83 28.45
C VAL A 202 9.48 -23.34 29.71
N ILE A 203 8.47 -22.61 30.21
CA ILE A 203 7.63 -23.07 31.32
C ILE A 203 6.62 -24.04 30.73
N ASP A 204 6.48 -25.16 31.41
CA ASP A 204 5.67 -26.33 31.10
C ASP A 204 5.24 -26.82 32.49
N THR A 205 4.06 -26.37 32.91
CA THR A 205 3.59 -26.47 34.30
C THR A 205 3.28 -27.93 34.64
N ASP A 206 2.55 -28.61 33.78
CA ASP A 206 2.11 -29.99 33.94
C ASP A 206 3.15 -31.03 33.42
N ASN A 207 4.10 -30.60 32.59
CA ASN A 207 5.18 -31.39 31.98
C ASN A 207 4.70 -32.38 30.91
N ASP A 208 3.66 -32.06 30.14
CA ASP A 208 3.26 -32.87 28.96
C ASP A 208 4.16 -32.65 27.73
N GLY A 209 4.99 -31.61 27.76
CA GLY A 209 5.91 -31.22 26.69
C GLY A 209 5.44 -30.06 25.82
N THR A 210 4.29 -29.46 26.13
CA THR A 210 3.75 -28.25 25.53
C THR A 210 4.05 -27.08 26.47
N PRO A 211 4.83 -26.06 26.04
CA PRO A 211 5.06 -24.91 26.90
C PRO A 211 3.78 -24.09 27.04
N ASN A 212 3.52 -23.54 28.23
CA ASN A 212 2.29 -22.85 28.61
C ASN A 212 1.79 -21.83 27.59
N LYS A 213 2.72 -21.09 26.96
CA LYS A 213 2.37 -20.12 25.92
C LYS A 213 1.59 -20.71 24.73
N ASN A 214 1.73 -22.00 24.46
CA ASN A 214 1.02 -22.70 23.40
C ASN A 214 0.20 -23.88 23.94
N ASP A 215 0.04 -23.94 25.25
CA ASP A 215 -0.88 -24.87 25.89
C ASP A 215 -2.22 -24.18 26.10
N THR A 216 -3.28 -24.96 26.06
CA THR A 216 -4.66 -24.49 26.30
C THR A 216 -5.19 -24.93 27.65
N ASP A 217 -4.47 -25.83 28.33
CA ASP A 217 -4.78 -26.39 29.64
C ASP A 217 -3.44 -26.57 30.38
N ASP A 218 -2.96 -25.49 31.00
CA ASP A 218 -1.61 -25.34 31.53
C ASP A 218 -1.29 -26.32 32.69
N ASP A 219 -2.29 -26.85 33.40
CA ASP A 219 -2.12 -27.83 34.48
C ASP A 219 -2.75 -29.21 34.20
N ASN A 220 -3.39 -29.36 33.04
CA ASN A 220 -3.97 -30.60 32.51
C ASN A 220 -5.02 -31.22 33.44
N ASP A 221 -5.81 -30.37 34.08
CA ASP A 221 -6.91 -30.76 34.96
C ASP A 221 -8.21 -31.09 34.21
N GLY A 222 -8.28 -30.70 32.93
CA GLY A 222 -9.39 -30.94 32.01
C GLY A 222 -10.25 -29.71 31.74
N ILE A 223 -9.98 -28.57 32.37
CA ILE A 223 -10.63 -27.28 32.15
C ILE A 223 -9.67 -26.35 31.41
N GLU A 224 -10.11 -25.76 30.30
CA GLU A 224 -9.22 -24.87 29.52
C GLU A 224 -8.91 -23.58 30.29
N ASP A 225 -7.69 -23.06 30.13
CA ASP A 225 -7.16 -21.82 30.75
C ASP A 225 -8.09 -20.60 30.73
N GLN A 226 -8.98 -20.52 29.73
CA GLN A 226 -9.91 -19.40 29.57
C GLN A 226 -11.16 -19.52 30.44
N HIS A 227 -11.46 -20.73 30.90
CA HIS A 227 -12.55 -21.08 31.80
C HIS A 227 -12.05 -21.45 33.21
N ASP A 228 -10.73 -21.53 33.37
CA ASP A 228 -10.07 -21.82 34.64
C ASP A 228 -9.59 -20.55 35.37
N GLU A 229 -10.06 -20.32 36.60
CA GLU A 229 -9.60 -19.23 37.49
C GLU A 229 -8.22 -19.50 38.13
N HIS A 230 -7.75 -20.73 38.01
CA HIS A 230 -6.60 -21.36 38.65
C HIS A 230 -5.74 -22.21 37.67
N PRO A 231 -5.33 -21.68 36.50
CA PRO A 231 -4.73 -22.41 35.36
C PRO A 231 -3.33 -23.00 35.60
N TYR A 232 -2.88 -23.09 36.84
CA TYR A 232 -1.58 -23.65 37.20
C TYR A 232 -1.69 -24.62 38.38
N ASP A 233 -2.90 -24.92 38.86
CA ASP A 233 -3.21 -25.74 40.03
C ASP A 233 -4.20 -26.87 39.68
N GLU A 234 -3.65 -28.05 39.34
CA GLU A 234 -4.37 -29.29 38.96
C GLU A 234 -5.50 -29.79 39.91
N LEU A 235 -5.73 -29.09 41.02
CA LEU A 235 -6.68 -29.42 42.08
C LEU A 235 -7.79 -28.38 42.26
N ALA A 236 -7.81 -27.31 41.47
CA ALA A 236 -8.81 -26.25 41.57
C ALA A 236 -8.94 -25.54 40.22
N SER A 237 -10.17 -25.32 39.77
CA SER A 237 -10.48 -24.73 38.45
C SER A 237 -11.38 -23.48 38.53
N GLY A 238 -12.08 -23.29 39.65
CA GLY A 238 -13.10 -22.23 39.81
C GLY A 238 -14.50 -22.80 40.02
N ASP A 239 -15.49 -21.93 40.09
CA ASP A 239 -16.91 -22.25 40.39
C ASP A 239 -17.78 -21.37 39.46
N PHE A 240 -17.99 -21.83 38.22
CA PHE A 240 -18.50 -21.00 37.13
C PHE A 240 -19.93 -20.51 37.37
N ASP A 241 -20.79 -21.36 37.93
CA ASP A 241 -22.19 -21.06 38.20
C ASP A 241 -22.49 -20.59 39.63
N GLU A 242 -21.45 -20.50 40.47
CA GLU A 242 -21.48 -20.12 41.89
C GLU A 242 -22.35 -21.05 42.78
N ASP A 243 -22.47 -22.34 42.44
CA ASP A 243 -23.22 -23.32 43.24
C ASP A 243 -22.42 -23.81 44.47
N GLY A 244 -21.09 -23.61 44.45
CA GLY A 244 -20.16 -23.97 45.51
C GLY A 244 -19.47 -25.32 45.32
N ILE A 245 -19.57 -25.92 44.14
CA ILE A 245 -18.77 -27.03 43.64
C ILE A 245 -17.70 -26.44 42.71
N ASP A 246 -16.53 -27.06 42.66
CA ASP A 246 -15.46 -26.62 41.75
C ASP A 246 -15.67 -27.29 40.39
N ASN A 247 -15.46 -26.61 39.26
CA ASN A 247 -15.81 -27.12 37.93
C ASN A 247 -15.23 -28.52 37.65
N ILE A 248 -13.99 -28.79 38.11
CA ILE A 248 -13.35 -30.12 38.01
C ILE A 248 -14.14 -31.27 38.68
N ASP A 249 -14.97 -30.93 39.68
CA ASP A 249 -15.82 -31.84 40.46
C ASP A 249 -17.31 -31.68 40.13
N ASP A 250 -17.70 -30.70 39.30
CA ASP A 250 -19.06 -30.51 38.81
C ASP A 250 -19.32 -31.36 37.55
N THR A 251 -20.58 -31.46 37.14
CA THR A 251 -21.02 -32.24 36.00
C THR A 251 -21.95 -31.46 35.06
N ASP A 252 -22.22 -30.20 35.36
CA ASP A 252 -23.14 -29.27 34.70
C ASP A 252 -22.67 -27.84 35.07
N ASP A 253 -21.49 -27.46 34.56
CA ASP A 253 -20.68 -26.30 34.99
C ASP A 253 -21.42 -24.96 34.87
N ASP A 254 -22.41 -24.84 34.00
CA ASP A 254 -23.26 -23.66 33.81
C ASP A 254 -24.71 -23.83 34.27
N ASN A 255 -25.06 -25.02 34.76
CA ASN A 255 -26.35 -25.39 35.34
C ASN A 255 -27.55 -25.18 34.39
N ASP A 256 -27.32 -25.35 33.08
CA ASP A 256 -28.34 -25.26 32.03
C ASP A 256 -29.26 -26.51 31.99
N GLY A 257 -28.77 -27.62 32.56
CA GLY A 257 -29.47 -28.90 32.68
C GLY A 257 -28.99 -29.97 31.69
N THR A 258 -27.89 -29.73 30.98
CA THR A 258 -27.18 -30.66 30.10
C THR A 258 -25.82 -30.98 30.69
N ASP A 259 -25.59 -32.25 31.07
CA ASP A 259 -24.28 -32.63 31.66
C ASP A 259 -23.12 -32.28 30.70
N ASP A 260 -22.00 -31.72 31.19
CA ASP A 260 -20.86 -31.22 30.38
C ASP A 260 -20.37 -32.21 29.33
N SER A 261 -20.39 -33.52 29.66
CA SER A 261 -19.97 -34.58 28.74
C SER A 261 -20.84 -34.76 27.49
N ALA A 262 -22.01 -34.14 27.47
CA ALA A 262 -22.97 -34.11 26.37
C ALA A 262 -23.27 -32.67 25.91
N ASP A 263 -22.58 -31.69 26.50
CA ASP A 263 -22.68 -30.28 26.18
C ASP A 263 -21.48 -29.86 25.33
N ASN A 264 -21.73 -29.19 24.22
CA ASN A 264 -20.66 -28.61 23.40
C ASN A 264 -20.18 -27.25 23.95
N PHE A 265 -20.97 -26.62 24.84
CA PHE A 265 -20.70 -25.37 25.52
C PHE A 265 -20.91 -25.47 27.05
N PRO A 266 -20.10 -26.27 27.78
CA PRO A 266 -20.28 -26.47 29.24
C PRO A 266 -20.24 -25.20 30.11
N PHE A 267 -19.83 -24.07 29.54
CA PHE A 267 -19.71 -22.77 30.22
C PHE A 267 -20.60 -21.70 29.58
N ASP A 268 -21.64 -22.06 28.81
CA ASP A 268 -22.63 -21.12 28.28
C ASP A 268 -24.06 -21.65 28.50
N PRO A 269 -24.78 -21.17 29.53
CA PRO A 269 -26.08 -21.71 29.91
C PRO A 269 -27.22 -21.38 28.92
N SER A 270 -26.88 -20.78 27.77
CA SER A 270 -27.80 -20.55 26.66
C SER A 270 -27.54 -21.44 25.46
N GLU A 271 -26.49 -22.25 25.45
CA GLU A 271 -26.10 -23.12 24.33
C GLU A 271 -25.78 -24.52 24.81
N THR A 272 -26.17 -25.53 24.02
CA THR A 272 -25.91 -26.95 24.37
C THR A 272 -25.40 -27.78 23.20
N LYS A 273 -25.46 -27.24 21.99
CA LYS A 273 -25.24 -27.94 20.74
C LYS A 273 -24.53 -27.04 19.76
N ASP A 274 -23.70 -27.69 18.96
CA ASP A 274 -22.89 -27.15 17.88
C ASP A 274 -23.02 -28.17 16.74
N SER A 275 -24.03 -28.00 15.89
CA SER A 275 -24.45 -29.00 14.90
C SER A 275 -23.46 -29.13 13.74
N ASP A 276 -22.66 -28.09 13.47
CA ASP A 276 -21.65 -28.05 12.41
C ASP A 276 -20.18 -28.09 12.91
N GLY A 277 -19.96 -27.85 14.21
CA GLY A 277 -18.65 -27.89 14.86
C GLY A 277 -17.84 -26.61 14.71
N ASP A 278 -18.47 -25.45 14.50
CA ASP A 278 -17.79 -24.17 14.28
C ASP A 278 -17.53 -23.36 15.57
N LEU A 279 -18.00 -23.88 16.71
CA LEU A 279 -17.93 -23.28 18.06
C LEU A 279 -18.89 -22.10 18.27
N ILE A 280 -19.93 -21.94 17.45
CA ILE A 280 -21.10 -21.12 17.70
C ILE A 280 -22.25 -22.08 18.04
N GLY A 281 -23.00 -21.78 19.11
CA GLY A 281 -24.09 -22.66 19.53
C GLY A 281 -25.33 -22.50 18.67
N ASP A 282 -26.08 -23.60 18.45
CA ASP A 282 -27.28 -23.64 17.59
C ASP A 282 -28.35 -22.56 17.93
N ASN A 283 -28.40 -22.00 19.16
CA ASN A 283 -29.37 -20.92 19.44
C ASN A 283 -28.87 -19.52 19.04
N ALA A 284 -27.56 -19.36 18.84
CA ALA A 284 -26.89 -18.14 18.41
C ALA A 284 -26.47 -18.18 16.95
N ASP A 285 -26.27 -19.37 16.39
CA ASP A 285 -26.04 -19.58 14.97
C ASP A 285 -27.31 -19.26 14.17
N THR A 286 -27.11 -18.83 12.94
CA THR A 286 -28.17 -18.58 11.96
C THR A 286 -28.20 -19.62 10.84
N ASP A 287 -27.17 -20.47 10.76
CA ASP A 287 -26.99 -21.55 9.78
C ASP A 287 -26.40 -22.77 10.52
N ASP A 288 -27.25 -23.49 11.25
CA ASP A 288 -26.90 -24.54 12.23
C ASP A 288 -26.11 -25.73 11.62
N ASP A 289 -26.09 -25.88 10.29
CA ASP A 289 -25.29 -26.92 9.61
C ASP A 289 -24.23 -26.38 8.62
N ASN A 290 -24.11 -25.05 8.52
CA ASN A 290 -23.16 -24.33 7.67
C ASN A 290 -23.21 -24.77 6.19
N ASP A 291 -24.40 -25.11 5.68
CA ASP A 291 -24.60 -25.48 4.27
C ASP A 291 -24.76 -24.25 3.34
N GLY A 292 -24.85 -23.06 3.93
CA GLY A 292 -24.97 -21.78 3.26
C GLY A 292 -26.39 -21.22 3.24
N PHE A 293 -27.37 -21.89 3.84
CA PHE A 293 -28.75 -21.45 3.93
C PHE A 293 -29.19 -21.28 5.39
N ASN A 294 -29.56 -20.05 5.76
CA ASN A 294 -30.03 -19.78 7.12
C ASN A 294 -31.25 -20.64 7.52
N ASP A 295 -31.36 -20.98 8.80
CA ASP A 295 -32.38 -21.89 9.33
C ASP A 295 -33.83 -21.42 9.12
N ASP A 296 -34.04 -20.13 8.93
CA ASP A 296 -35.37 -19.56 8.73
C ASP A 296 -35.91 -19.76 7.31
N VAL A 297 -35.01 -20.03 6.36
CA VAL A 297 -35.31 -20.33 4.95
C VAL A 297 -34.99 -21.77 4.57
N ASP A 298 -34.25 -22.49 5.40
CA ASP A 298 -33.95 -23.89 5.18
C ASP A 298 -35.02 -24.86 5.77
N GLU A 299 -35.45 -25.85 4.99
CA GLU A 299 -36.34 -26.92 5.44
C GLU A 299 -35.58 -27.99 6.26
N PHE A 300 -34.25 -28.02 6.20
CA PHE A 300 -33.39 -29.04 6.81
C PHE A 300 -32.20 -28.49 7.62
N PRO A 301 -32.39 -27.59 8.60
CA PRO A 301 -31.34 -26.78 9.26
C PRO A 301 -30.30 -27.55 10.10
N PHE A 302 -30.23 -28.87 10.01
CA PHE A 302 -29.27 -29.70 10.76
C PHE A 302 -28.70 -30.81 9.87
N ASP A 303 -28.85 -30.74 8.55
CA ASP A 303 -28.44 -31.72 7.55
C ASP A 303 -27.72 -31.04 6.37
N PRO A 304 -26.39 -30.92 6.42
CA PRO A 304 -25.62 -30.10 5.48
C PRO A 304 -25.54 -30.66 4.05
N GLU A 305 -26.30 -31.73 3.76
CA GLU A 305 -26.44 -32.31 2.43
C GLU A 305 -27.80 -31.98 1.78
N LYS A 306 -28.70 -31.21 2.42
CA LYS A 306 -30.00 -30.85 1.85
C LYS A 306 -30.44 -29.47 2.30
N SER A 307 -31.08 -28.75 1.37
CA SER A 307 -31.78 -27.51 1.69
C SER A 307 -33.23 -27.50 1.16
N GLY A 308 -33.90 -26.35 1.25
CA GLY A 308 -35.23 -26.09 0.66
C GLY A 308 -35.30 -26.25 -0.87
N ASP A 309 -36.49 -26.05 -1.45
CA ASP A 309 -36.75 -26.06 -2.91
C ASP A 309 -37.69 -24.88 -3.23
N VAL A 310 -37.09 -23.70 -3.43
CA VAL A 310 -37.82 -22.41 -3.43
C VAL A 310 -38.69 -22.26 -4.67
N ASP A 311 -38.20 -22.59 -5.86
CA ASP A 311 -38.96 -22.51 -7.10
C ASP A 311 -39.89 -23.73 -7.37
N SER A 312 -39.75 -24.79 -6.55
CA SER A 312 -40.52 -26.03 -6.62
C SER A 312 -40.32 -26.82 -7.92
N ASP A 313 -39.14 -26.77 -8.55
CA ASP A 313 -38.80 -27.58 -9.73
C ASP A 313 -38.44 -29.04 -9.38
N GLY A 314 -38.16 -29.31 -8.11
CA GLY A 314 -37.83 -30.61 -7.54
C GLY A 314 -36.33 -30.91 -7.40
N ILE A 315 -35.47 -29.90 -7.54
CA ILE A 315 -34.06 -29.86 -7.13
C ILE A 315 -34.00 -29.04 -5.82
N ASP A 316 -33.17 -29.43 -4.86
CA ASP A 316 -32.97 -28.62 -3.65
C ASP A 316 -32.01 -27.47 -3.95
N ASN A 317 -32.13 -26.35 -3.23
CA ASN A 317 -31.38 -25.12 -3.51
C ASN A 317 -29.85 -25.35 -3.53
N ILE A 318 -29.33 -26.24 -2.67
CA ILE A 318 -27.89 -26.57 -2.65
C ILE A 318 -27.41 -27.26 -3.96
N SER A 319 -28.34 -27.86 -4.72
CA SER A 319 -28.08 -28.51 -6.00
C SER A 319 -28.64 -27.76 -7.22
N ASP A 320 -29.38 -26.67 -7.01
CA ASP A 320 -29.84 -25.78 -8.08
C ASP A 320 -28.82 -24.65 -8.30
N ASP A 321 -28.82 -24.06 -9.50
CA ASP A 321 -27.96 -22.91 -9.82
C ASP A 321 -28.81 -21.61 -10.01
N ASP A 322 -30.13 -21.68 -9.80
CA ASP A 322 -31.17 -20.64 -10.02
C ASP A 322 -32.35 -20.90 -9.06
N ASP A 323 -32.10 -20.78 -7.75
CA ASP A 323 -32.94 -21.29 -6.65
C ASP A 323 -34.39 -20.80 -6.66
N ASP A 324 -34.66 -19.59 -7.17
CA ASP A 324 -35.99 -18.99 -7.26
C ASP A 324 -36.60 -19.00 -8.68
N GLY A 325 -35.83 -19.50 -9.66
CA GLY A 325 -36.25 -19.70 -11.04
C GLY A 325 -36.58 -18.41 -11.81
N ASP A 326 -36.02 -17.26 -11.40
CA ASP A 326 -36.23 -15.98 -12.07
C ASP A 326 -35.41 -15.82 -13.37
N GLY A 327 -34.39 -16.68 -13.53
CA GLY A 327 -33.50 -16.74 -14.68
C GLY A 327 -32.14 -16.08 -14.48
N THR A 328 -31.85 -15.59 -13.27
CA THR A 328 -30.56 -15.06 -12.82
C THR A 328 -29.89 -16.12 -11.94
N LEU A 329 -28.77 -16.67 -12.40
CA LEU A 329 -28.06 -17.70 -11.62
C LEU A 329 -27.62 -17.14 -10.26
N ASP A 330 -27.74 -17.93 -9.19
CA ASP A 330 -27.51 -17.52 -7.78
C ASP A 330 -26.16 -16.81 -7.58
N ILE A 331 -25.12 -17.27 -8.29
CA ILE A 331 -23.78 -16.67 -8.24
C ILE A 331 -23.74 -15.19 -8.68
N ASN A 332 -24.74 -14.74 -9.43
CA ASN A 332 -24.92 -13.36 -9.86
C ASN A 332 -26.14 -12.69 -9.24
N ASP A 333 -26.89 -13.41 -8.40
CA ASP A 333 -28.10 -12.93 -7.75
C ASP A 333 -27.79 -12.42 -6.33
N LYS A 334 -28.36 -11.28 -5.96
CA LYS A 334 -28.29 -10.75 -4.60
C LYS A 334 -29.37 -11.28 -3.68
N PHE A 335 -30.45 -11.78 -4.25
CA PHE A 335 -31.57 -12.41 -3.56
C PHE A 335 -31.91 -13.75 -4.23
N PRO A 336 -31.04 -14.77 -4.16
CA PRO A 336 -31.23 -16.05 -4.84
C PRO A 336 -32.56 -16.77 -4.52
N LEU A 337 -33.22 -16.40 -3.42
CA LEU A 337 -34.47 -17.01 -2.97
C LEU A 337 -35.71 -16.14 -3.21
N ASP A 338 -35.60 -14.98 -3.88
CA ASP A 338 -36.70 -14.06 -4.16
C ASP A 338 -36.77 -13.68 -5.65
N SER A 339 -37.60 -14.42 -6.39
CA SER A 339 -37.81 -14.26 -7.84
C SER A 339 -38.28 -12.87 -8.33
N SER A 340 -38.47 -11.91 -7.42
CA SER A 340 -38.79 -10.53 -7.74
C SER A 340 -37.63 -9.56 -7.56
N GLU A 341 -36.48 -10.00 -7.06
CA GLU A 341 -35.30 -9.18 -6.79
C GLU A 341 -34.03 -9.90 -7.24
N THR A 342 -33.13 -9.18 -7.91
CA THR A 342 -31.85 -9.76 -8.38
C THR A 342 -30.62 -8.94 -7.99
N ALA A 343 -30.86 -7.71 -7.50
CA ALA A 343 -29.83 -6.71 -7.25
C ALA A 343 -30.14 -5.96 -5.96
N ASP A 344 -29.08 -5.63 -5.22
CA ASP A 344 -29.06 -4.81 -4.00
C ASP A 344 -27.94 -3.78 -4.20
N PHE A 345 -28.31 -2.61 -4.71
CA PHE A 345 -27.34 -1.65 -5.24
C PHE A 345 -26.53 -0.97 -4.12
N ASP A 346 -27.15 -0.65 -2.99
CA ASP A 346 -26.48 -0.04 -1.84
C ASP A 346 -26.05 -1.04 -0.75
N GLY A 347 -26.52 -2.29 -0.81
CA GLY A 347 -26.16 -3.36 0.11
C GLY A 347 -26.90 -3.31 1.43
N ASP A 348 -28.08 -2.67 1.50
CA ASP A 348 -28.86 -2.57 2.74
C ASP A 348 -29.73 -3.80 3.03
N GLY A 349 -29.79 -4.75 2.10
CA GLY A 349 -30.56 -5.99 2.18
C GLY A 349 -32.01 -5.86 1.68
N ILE A 350 -32.39 -4.74 1.07
CA ILE A 350 -33.66 -4.56 0.35
C ILE A 350 -33.35 -4.56 -1.15
N GLY A 351 -34.06 -5.38 -1.94
CA GLY A 351 -33.80 -5.45 -3.37
C GLY A 351 -34.19 -4.19 -4.14
N ASP A 352 -33.45 -3.88 -5.21
CA ASP A 352 -33.59 -2.69 -6.06
C ASP A 352 -35.04 -2.45 -6.53
N ASN A 353 -35.86 -3.50 -6.76
CA ASN A 353 -37.24 -3.30 -7.21
C ASN A 353 -38.21 -2.90 -6.07
N ALA A 354 -37.86 -3.21 -4.82
CA ALA A 354 -38.62 -2.89 -3.62
C ALA A 354 -38.12 -1.64 -2.91
N ASP A 355 -36.84 -1.31 -3.07
CA ASP A 355 -36.26 -0.04 -2.61
C ASP A 355 -36.79 1.14 -3.45
N THR A 356 -36.90 2.31 -2.83
CA THR A 356 -37.33 3.56 -3.48
C THR A 356 -36.22 4.60 -3.58
N ASP A 357 -35.03 4.28 -3.07
CA ASP A 357 -33.80 5.07 -3.02
C ASP A 357 -32.62 4.09 -3.06
N ASP A 358 -32.49 3.36 -4.17
CA ASP A 358 -31.65 2.15 -4.32
C ASP A 358 -30.14 2.38 -4.11
N ASP A 359 -29.69 3.65 -4.06
CA ASP A 359 -28.31 4.04 -3.75
C ASP A 359 -28.16 4.83 -2.43
N ASN A 360 -29.28 4.99 -1.71
CA ASN A 360 -29.43 5.68 -0.43
C ASN A 360 -28.82 7.10 -0.41
N ASP A 361 -28.80 7.79 -1.55
CA ASP A 361 -28.27 9.15 -1.66
C ASP A 361 -29.28 10.24 -1.23
N ASN A 362 -30.51 9.84 -0.86
CA ASN A 362 -31.68 10.67 -0.55
C ASN A 362 -32.36 11.31 -1.76
N ILE A 363 -32.14 10.80 -2.96
CA ILE A 363 -32.84 11.12 -4.20
C ILE A 363 -33.59 9.86 -4.63
N LEU A 364 -34.92 9.87 -4.43
CA LEU A 364 -35.76 8.74 -4.82
C LEU A 364 -35.52 8.35 -6.29
N ASP A 365 -35.52 7.06 -6.63
CA ASP A 365 -35.20 6.55 -7.99
C ASP A 365 -36.05 7.20 -9.10
N SER A 366 -37.27 7.59 -8.75
CA SER A 366 -38.19 8.30 -9.66
C SER A 366 -37.73 9.71 -10.06
N GLU A 367 -36.74 10.26 -9.36
CA GLU A 367 -36.11 11.55 -9.56
C GLU A 367 -34.61 11.43 -9.82
N ASP A 368 -34.00 10.29 -9.45
CA ASP A 368 -32.58 10.02 -9.67
C ASP A 368 -32.27 9.73 -11.16
N ARG A 369 -31.04 10.05 -11.55
CA ARG A 369 -30.48 9.87 -12.88
C ARG A 369 -29.08 9.28 -12.86
N ILE A 370 -28.45 9.23 -11.71
CA ILE A 370 -27.13 8.64 -11.52
C ILE A 370 -27.22 7.91 -10.20
N ASN A 371 -27.23 6.58 -10.20
CA ASN A 371 -27.22 5.84 -8.94
C ASN A 371 -25.76 5.52 -8.64
N ILE A 372 -25.26 5.77 -7.42
CA ILE A 372 -23.85 5.54 -7.02
C ILE A 372 -23.70 4.63 -5.80
N ALA A 373 -23.11 3.45 -6.03
CA ALA A 373 -22.78 2.49 -4.98
C ALA A 373 -21.29 2.47 -4.62
N GLY A 374 -20.99 1.94 -3.43
CA GLY A 374 -19.64 1.65 -2.96
C GLY A 374 -18.90 2.81 -2.28
N HIS A 375 -19.59 3.92 -2.03
CA HIS A 375 -19.00 5.07 -1.35
C HIS A 375 -19.04 4.91 0.19
N LYS A 376 -17.96 5.28 0.89
CA LYS A 376 -17.87 5.30 2.36
C LYS A 376 -17.90 6.74 2.88
N ALA A 377 -18.44 6.93 4.08
CA ALA A 377 -18.39 8.22 4.78
C ALA A 377 -16.94 8.66 5.13
N SER A 378 -16.02 7.71 5.22
CA SER A 378 -14.62 7.97 5.50
C SER A 378 -13.69 6.96 4.85
N TYR A 379 -12.53 7.43 4.43
CA TYR A 379 -11.43 6.63 3.89
C TYR A 379 -10.14 6.97 4.60
N ILE A 380 -9.21 6.04 4.75
CA ILE A 380 -7.84 6.37 5.17
C ILE A 380 -7.08 7.02 3.99
N GLN A 381 -6.07 7.84 4.29
CA GLN A 381 -5.20 8.44 3.27
C GLN A 381 -4.72 7.41 2.24
N GLU A 382 -4.89 7.72 0.95
CA GLU A 382 -4.53 6.86 -0.19
C GLU A 382 -5.25 5.51 -0.26
N GLU A 383 -6.33 5.32 0.50
CA GLU A 383 -7.23 4.19 0.28
C GLU A 383 -7.82 4.30 -1.14
N LYS A 384 -7.84 3.17 -1.86
CA LYS A 384 -8.47 3.12 -3.17
C LYS A 384 -9.98 3.28 -3.00
N ILE A 385 -10.55 4.29 -3.66
CA ILE A 385 -11.99 4.49 -3.75
C ILE A 385 -12.45 3.81 -5.04
N SER A 386 -13.40 2.88 -4.92
CA SER A 386 -13.98 2.15 -6.05
C SER A 386 -15.50 2.32 -5.97
N LEU A 387 -16.09 2.98 -6.97
CA LEU A 387 -17.52 3.23 -7.05
C LEU A 387 -18.09 2.54 -8.28
N LYS A 388 -19.35 2.13 -8.18
CA LYS A 388 -20.17 1.74 -9.34
C LYS A 388 -21.22 2.81 -9.55
N ALA A 389 -21.37 3.26 -10.78
CA ALA A 389 -22.42 4.20 -11.13
C ALA A 389 -23.33 3.63 -12.22
N ARG A 390 -24.63 3.86 -12.12
CA ARG A 390 -25.62 3.55 -13.16
C ARG A 390 -26.23 4.86 -13.63
N GLY A 391 -26.02 5.22 -14.89
CA GLY A 391 -26.57 6.45 -15.47
C GLY A 391 -27.88 6.17 -16.19
N PHE A 392 -28.84 7.08 -16.08
CA PHE A 392 -30.12 7.01 -16.81
C PHE A 392 -30.29 8.22 -17.73
N ASP A 393 -30.76 7.94 -18.94
CA ASP A 393 -31.04 8.97 -19.92
C ASP A 393 -32.31 9.79 -19.55
N PRO A 394 -32.66 10.83 -20.32
CA PRO A 394 -33.85 11.63 -20.03
C PRO A 394 -35.18 10.85 -20.02
N ASN A 395 -35.26 9.69 -20.68
CA ASN A 395 -36.41 8.79 -20.69
C ASN A 395 -36.38 7.76 -19.54
N PHE A 396 -35.35 7.79 -18.69
CA PHE A 396 -35.02 6.77 -17.69
C PHE A 396 -34.63 5.41 -18.28
N ASP A 397 -34.18 5.39 -19.54
CA ASP A 397 -33.53 4.21 -20.10
C ASP A 397 -32.05 4.19 -19.67
N LEU A 398 -31.47 3.00 -19.50
CA LEU A 398 -30.07 2.85 -19.09
C LEU A 398 -29.13 3.55 -20.09
N ALA A 399 -28.33 4.51 -19.60
CA ALA A 399 -27.39 5.28 -20.40
C ALA A 399 -26.09 4.51 -20.62
N THR A 400 -25.94 3.91 -21.80
CA THR A 400 -24.79 3.07 -22.14
C THR A 400 -23.74 3.80 -22.99
N ASP A 401 -22.49 3.32 -22.94
CA ASP A 401 -21.40 3.80 -23.81
C ASP A 401 -21.72 3.59 -25.31
N ALA A 402 -22.48 2.54 -25.64
CA ALA A 402 -22.90 2.25 -27.01
C ALA A 402 -23.88 3.30 -27.58
N ASP A 403 -24.63 3.96 -26.70
CA ASP A 403 -25.58 5.03 -27.05
C ASP A 403 -24.92 6.42 -27.01
N GLY A 404 -23.60 6.49 -26.77
CA GLY A 404 -22.81 7.72 -26.77
C GLY A 404 -22.80 8.48 -25.44
N TRP A 405 -23.27 7.87 -24.35
CA TRP A 405 -23.22 8.41 -22.99
C TRP A 405 -21.91 8.06 -22.31
N HIS A 406 -21.43 8.95 -21.43
CA HIS A 406 -20.24 8.77 -20.63
C HIS A 406 -20.39 9.40 -19.25
N ILE A 407 -19.67 8.86 -18.26
CA ILE A 407 -19.56 9.46 -16.92
C ILE A 407 -18.17 10.07 -16.71
N GLN A 408 -18.14 11.30 -16.21
CA GLN A 408 -16.97 12.04 -15.75
C GLN A 408 -17.05 12.31 -14.24
N PHE A 409 -15.92 12.47 -13.54
CA PHE A 409 -15.95 12.86 -12.12
C PHE A 409 -14.81 13.80 -11.68
N TYR A 410 -15.05 14.55 -10.60
CA TYR A 410 -14.14 15.56 -10.02
C TYR A 410 -14.18 15.56 -8.49
N THR A 411 -13.04 15.53 -7.79
CA THR A 411 -12.99 15.63 -6.32
C THR A 411 -12.57 17.02 -5.83
N TYR A 412 -13.29 17.58 -4.87
CA TYR A 412 -13.11 18.92 -4.30
C TYR A 412 -12.94 18.86 -2.78
N SER A 413 -12.17 19.80 -2.22
CA SER A 413 -12.04 19.98 -0.77
C SER A 413 -13.17 20.85 -0.24
N GLU A 414 -13.96 20.35 0.71
CA GLU A 414 -15.03 21.12 1.37
C GLU A 414 -14.46 22.09 2.41
N ASP A 415 -13.32 21.74 3.01
CA ASP A 415 -12.63 22.62 3.97
C ASP A 415 -11.96 23.84 3.29
N GLU A 416 -11.80 23.82 1.96
CA GLU A 416 -11.17 24.87 1.14
C GLU A 416 -12.00 25.12 -0.14
N PRO A 417 -13.22 25.69 -0.03
CA PRO A 417 -14.19 25.69 -1.10
C PRO A 417 -13.73 26.50 -2.33
N GLY A 418 -13.79 25.86 -3.52
CA GLY A 418 -13.64 26.50 -4.82
C GLY A 418 -12.48 25.98 -5.70
N ARG A 419 -11.80 24.89 -5.34
CA ARG A 419 -10.72 24.30 -6.14
C ARG A 419 -10.79 22.77 -6.11
N ALA A 420 -10.81 22.14 -7.29
CA ALA A 420 -10.66 20.68 -7.42
C ALA A 420 -9.27 20.29 -6.89
N LEU A 421 -9.18 19.16 -6.18
CA LEU A 421 -7.91 18.65 -5.71
C LEU A 421 -7.23 17.92 -6.85
N THR A 422 -6.02 18.38 -7.18
CA THR A 422 -5.14 17.76 -8.17
C THR A 422 -4.07 16.87 -7.51
N GLU A 423 -4.23 16.51 -6.22
CA GLU A 423 -3.30 15.58 -5.54
C GLU A 423 -3.24 14.20 -6.22
N TYR A 424 -4.28 13.83 -6.98
CA TYR A 424 -4.17 12.87 -8.07
C TYR A 424 -4.10 13.67 -9.36
N SER A 425 -2.92 13.62 -9.97
CA SER A 425 -2.40 14.50 -11.02
C SER A 425 -3.12 14.42 -12.38
N ASP A 426 -4.44 14.50 -12.39
CA ASP A 426 -5.24 14.93 -13.53
C ASP A 426 -6.32 15.87 -13.00
N GLY A 427 -6.10 17.18 -13.16
CA GLY A 427 -7.20 18.10 -13.43
C GLY A 427 -7.78 17.85 -14.83
N GLY A 428 -8.01 16.58 -15.17
CA GLY A 428 -8.47 16.08 -16.45
C GLY A 428 -9.62 15.13 -16.18
N THR A 429 -10.66 15.25 -16.99
CA THR A 429 -11.81 14.35 -17.03
C THR A 429 -11.41 12.89 -16.95
N TYR A 430 -11.66 12.24 -15.81
CA TYR A 430 -11.61 10.79 -15.71
C TYR A 430 -12.92 10.25 -16.29
N ASN A 431 -12.85 9.50 -17.37
CA ASN A 431 -14.01 8.73 -17.82
C ASN A 431 -14.11 7.46 -16.98
N ALA A 432 -15.29 7.18 -16.47
CA ALA A 432 -15.57 5.88 -15.88
C ALA A 432 -15.49 4.79 -16.96
N ASN A 433 -15.11 3.58 -16.56
CA ASN A 433 -15.05 2.44 -17.48
C ASN A 433 -16.41 1.73 -17.51
N PHE A 434 -17.12 1.79 -18.64
CA PHE A 434 -18.39 1.07 -18.80
C PHE A 434 -18.15 -0.43 -18.94
N ASP A 435 -18.79 -1.22 -18.10
CA ASP A 435 -18.89 -2.67 -18.25
C ASP A 435 -20.21 -3.02 -18.94
N ALA A 436 -20.12 -3.42 -20.20
CA ALA A 436 -21.28 -3.77 -21.01
C ALA A 436 -22.01 -5.05 -20.55
N PHE A 437 -21.39 -5.89 -19.71
CA PHE A 437 -22.05 -7.08 -19.18
C PHE A 437 -22.96 -6.72 -18.01
N SER A 438 -22.46 -5.94 -17.06
CA SER A 438 -23.20 -5.55 -15.85
C SER A 438 -24.02 -4.27 -16.02
N GLY A 439 -23.76 -3.47 -17.05
CA GLY A 439 -24.43 -2.19 -17.29
C GLY A 439 -23.97 -1.05 -16.38
N TYR A 440 -22.87 -1.24 -15.62
CA TYR A 440 -22.34 -0.25 -14.70
C TYR A 440 -21.12 0.49 -15.25
N TRP A 441 -20.94 1.71 -14.76
CA TRP A 441 -19.74 2.51 -14.89
C TRP A 441 -18.85 2.31 -13.67
N ASN A 442 -17.64 1.79 -13.88
CA ASN A 442 -16.67 1.61 -12.81
C ASN A 442 -15.80 2.86 -12.67
N ILE A 443 -15.79 3.44 -11.47
CA ILE A 443 -15.03 4.64 -11.10
C ILE A 443 -14.00 4.24 -10.07
N GLU A 444 -12.72 4.41 -10.40
CA GLU A 444 -11.63 4.11 -9.48
C GLU A 444 -10.72 5.33 -9.31
N TYR A 445 -10.50 5.74 -8.06
CA TYR A 445 -9.55 6.77 -7.68
C TYR A 445 -9.02 6.49 -6.28
N TRP A 446 -8.35 7.44 -5.64
CA TRP A 446 -7.79 7.26 -4.31
C TRP A 446 -8.20 8.42 -3.40
N ALA A 447 -8.37 8.12 -2.11
CA ALA A 447 -8.68 9.10 -1.09
C ALA A 447 -7.53 10.12 -0.95
N PRO A 448 -7.80 11.43 -0.85
CA PRO A 448 -6.77 12.46 -0.74
C PRO A 448 -5.78 12.21 0.41
N ARG A 449 -4.51 12.56 0.20
CA ARG A 449 -3.45 12.41 1.23
C ARG A 449 -3.61 13.43 2.34
N LYS A 450 -4.17 14.59 2.06
CA LYS A 450 -4.51 15.56 3.10
C LYS A 450 -5.74 15.06 3.88
N PRO A 451 -5.71 15.00 5.22
CA PRO A 451 -6.90 14.74 6.01
C PRO A 451 -7.87 15.92 5.90
N GLY A 452 -9.16 15.65 5.79
CA GLY A 452 -10.19 16.67 5.62
C GLY A 452 -11.49 16.14 5.06
N ASN A 453 -12.43 17.05 4.81
CA ASN A 453 -13.71 16.76 4.18
C ASN A 453 -13.66 17.04 2.68
N TYR A 454 -14.23 16.13 1.91
CA TYR A 454 -14.17 16.10 0.46
C TYR A 454 -15.54 15.84 -0.15
N ARG A 455 -15.74 16.32 -1.38
CA ARG A 455 -16.83 15.87 -2.24
C ARG A 455 -16.31 15.39 -3.58
N THR A 456 -16.91 14.35 -4.16
CA THR A 456 -16.69 13.99 -5.57
C THR A 456 -17.98 14.25 -6.35
N GLU A 457 -17.90 15.10 -7.37
CA GLU A 457 -18.97 15.39 -8.31
C GLU A 457 -18.87 14.43 -9.49
N ILE A 458 -19.92 13.66 -9.75
CA ILE A 458 -20.05 12.71 -10.87
C ILE A 458 -21.02 13.30 -11.88
N ILE A 459 -20.68 13.26 -13.16
CA ILE A 459 -21.38 13.95 -14.25
C ILE A 459 -21.65 12.97 -15.40
N LEU A 460 -22.93 12.79 -15.73
CA LEU A 460 -23.38 12.05 -16.90
C LEU A 460 -23.53 13.00 -18.10
N TYR A 461 -22.90 12.68 -19.24
CA TYR A 461 -22.94 13.50 -20.46
C TYR A 461 -22.95 12.65 -21.74
N CYS A 462 -23.54 13.16 -22.83
CA CYS A 462 -23.53 12.52 -24.15
C CYS A 462 -22.44 13.15 -25.04
N ALA A 463 -21.53 12.36 -25.60
CA ALA A 463 -20.45 12.85 -26.48
C ALA A 463 -20.74 12.68 -27.99
N ALA A 464 -21.81 11.98 -28.37
CA ALA A 464 -22.18 11.74 -29.76
C ALA A 464 -22.92 12.93 -30.41
N SER A 465 -22.99 12.95 -31.76
CA SER A 465 -23.68 14.03 -32.48
C SER A 465 -25.20 14.03 -32.18
N PRO A 466 -25.89 15.18 -32.32
CA PRO A 466 -27.31 15.33 -31.93
C PRO A 466 -28.31 14.38 -32.61
N SER A 467 -27.92 13.55 -33.58
CA SER A 467 -28.81 12.55 -34.19
C SER A 467 -28.83 11.20 -33.46
N GLU A 468 -27.88 10.93 -32.56
CA GLU A 468 -27.82 9.69 -31.77
C GLU A 468 -28.32 9.90 -30.33
N CYS A 469 -28.09 11.07 -29.73
CA CYS A 469 -28.78 11.48 -28.49
C CYS A 469 -30.12 12.16 -28.86
N GLU A 470 -31.27 11.67 -28.38
CA GLU A 470 -32.59 12.17 -28.79
C GLU A 470 -32.71 13.70 -28.68
N THR A 471 -32.94 14.35 -29.83
CA THR A 471 -33.08 15.81 -29.93
C THR A 471 -34.29 16.30 -29.14
N ASN A 472 -34.11 16.98 -28.00
CA ASN A 472 -34.92 18.17 -27.59
C ASN A 472 -34.66 18.75 -26.18
N PHE A 473 -33.61 18.37 -25.44
CA PHE A 473 -33.36 18.95 -24.11
C PHE A 473 -32.15 19.89 -24.07
N SER A 474 -32.24 20.90 -23.19
CA SER A 474 -31.11 21.74 -22.79
C SER A 474 -30.02 20.83 -22.23
N TYR A 475 -28.80 20.91 -22.75
CA TYR A 475 -27.63 20.14 -22.28
C TYR A 475 -27.18 20.63 -20.90
N ASP A 476 -28.04 20.50 -19.90
CA ASP A 476 -27.66 20.67 -18.51
C ASP A 476 -27.04 19.33 -18.09
N GLN A 477 -25.73 19.32 -17.90
CA GLN A 477 -24.98 18.19 -17.34
C GLN A 477 -25.71 17.69 -16.09
N ILE A 478 -26.13 16.42 -16.09
CA ILE A 478 -26.70 15.80 -14.89
C ILE A 478 -25.51 15.51 -13.98
N SER A 479 -25.55 16.04 -12.75
CA SER A 479 -24.49 15.84 -11.79
C SER A 479 -25.01 15.46 -10.41
N GLN A 480 -24.22 14.65 -9.72
CA GLN A 480 -24.48 14.15 -8.38
C GLN A 480 -23.21 14.25 -7.56
N ASN A 481 -23.32 14.48 -6.25
CA ASN A 481 -22.16 14.67 -5.37
C ASN A 481 -22.16 13.64 -4.26
N ILE A 482 -21.05 12.92 -4.12
CA ILE A 482 -20.76 12.11 -2.93
C ILE A 482 -19.87 12.90 -1.96
N TYR A 483 -20.07 12.73 -0.66
CA TYR A 483 -19.29 13.40 0.39
C TYR A 483 -18.58 12.38 1.27
N PHE A 484 -17.32 12.63 1.60
CA PHE A 484 -16.52 11.74 2.45
C PHE A 484 -15.42 12.50 3.21
N SER A 485 -14.87 11.86 4.23
CA SER A 485 -13.70 12.34 4.96
C SER A 485 -12.45 11.50 4.67
N SER A 486 -11.29 12.13 4.53
CA SER A 486 -10.00 11.44 4.53
C SER A 486 -9.38 11.48 5.93
N LEU A 487 -9.10 10.31 6.51
CA LEU A 487 -8.60 10.12 7.86
C LEU A 487 -7.09 9.83 7.87
N CYS A 488 -6.39 10.25 8.93
CA CYS A 488 -4.96 10.02 9.06
C CYS A 488 -4.64 8.52 9.17
N LYS A 489 -3.57 8.10 8.47
CA LYS A 489 -3.04 6.74 8.58
C LYS A 489 -2.25 6.49 9.87
N ASP A 490 -1.53 7.51 10.35
CA ASP A 490 -0.68 7.45 11.57
C ASP A 490 -1.01 8.62 12.53
N ASP A 491 -0.77 8.45 13.85
CA ASP A 491 -0.85 9.51 14.88
C ASP A 491 0.54 9.74 15.52
N PRO A 492 1.14 10.95 15.45
CA PRO A 492 0.63 12.17 14.82
C PRO A 492 0.61 12.08 13.29
N CYS A 493 -0.41 12.69 12.67
CA CYS A 493 -0.61 12.69 11.22
C CYS A 493 0.68 13.05 10.49
N SER A 494 1.31 12.04 9.89
CA SER A 494 2.48 12.23 9.03
C SER A 494 1.99 12.60 7.64
N TYR A 495 1.69 13.88 7.43
CA TYR A 495 1.59 14.39 6.07
C TYR A 495 3.01 14.64 5.57
N GLU A 496 3.63 13.60 5.00
CA GLU A 496 4.75 13.82 4.08
C GLU A 496 4.18 13.95 2.67
N PRO A 497 4.20 15.15 2.04
CA PRO A 497 3.93 15.24 0.61
C PRO A 497 4.89 14.27 -0.10
N LEU A 498 4.43 13.65 -1.20
CA LEU A 498 5.27 12.76 -2.04
C LEU A 498 6.70 13.34 -2.09
N PRO A 499 7.74 12.61 -1.63
CA PRO A 499 9.08 13.15 -1.67
C PRO A 499 9.39 13.53 -3.12
N ALA A 500 9.70 14.81 -3.35
CA ALA A 500 10.06 15.31 -4.67
C ALA A 500 11.14 14.42 -5.28
N ARG A 501 10.83 13.74 -6.38
CA ARG A 501 11.77 12.83 -7.07
C ARG A 501 12.88 13.57 -7.84
N GLY A 502 12.77 14.89 -7.97
CA GLY A 502 13.74 15.74 -8.66
C GLY A 502 14.07 17.03 -7.90
N ASN A 503 15.01 17.80 -8.44
CA ASN A 503 15.38 19.11 -7.91
C ASN A 503 14.36 20.14 -8.38
N TYR A 504 13.92 21.00 -7.46
CA TYR A 504 13.04 22.12 -7.77
C TYR A 504 13.72 23.08 -8.76
N VAL A 505 13.06 23.32 -9.89
CA VAL A 505 13.36 24.43 -10.80
C VAL A 505 12.56 25.66 -10.37
N THR A 506 11.31 25.44 -10.00
CA THR A 506 10.42 26.43 -9.35
C THR A 506 10.07 25.94 -7.96
N ASN A 507 9.89 26.84 -7.01
CA ASN A 507 9.36 26.54 -5.68
C ASN A 507 8.67 27.80 -5.19
N THR A 508 7.54 28.09 -5.83
CA THR A 508 6.81 29.34 -5.65
C THR A 508 5.33 29.03 -5.42
N PRO A 509 4.60 29.86 -4.67
CA PRO A 509 3.18 29.65 -4.39
C PRO A 509 2.26 29.91 -5.61
N SER A 510 2.76 29.69 -6.82
CA SER A 510 2.14 29.97 -8.09
C SER A 510 2.21 28.76 -9.01
N TYR A 511 1.35 28.72 -10.03
CA TYR A 511 1.32 27.59 -10.95
C TYR A 511 2.22 27.79 -12.17
N SER A 512 3.25 26.96 -12.25
CA SER A 512 4.23 26.92 -13.35
C SER A 512 3.90 25.81 -14.36
N TYR A 513 3.91 26.13 -15.65
CA TYR A 513 3.56 25.23 -16.76
C TYR A 513 4.50 25.41 -17.96
N ASP A 514 4.38 24.49 -18.93
CA ASP A 514 5.08 24.48 -20.21
C ASP A 514 6.59 24.63 -20.05
N PRO A 515 7.25 23.80 -19.22
CA PRO A 515 8.67 23.90 -19.04
C PRO A 515 9.40 23.47 -20.32
N GLU A 516 10.52 24.11 -20.60
CA GLU A 516 11.49 23.68 -21.61
C GLU A 516 12.89 24.03 -21.14
N PHE A 517 13.90 23.21 -21.49
CA PHE A 517 15.27 23.48 -21.08
C PHE A 517 16.30 23.14 -22.15
N VAL A 518 17.49 23.71 -21.99
CA VAL A 518 18.65 23.42 -22.86
C VAL A 518 19.93 23.44 -22.04
N GLN A 519 20.88 22.57 -22.40
CA GLN A 519 22.25 22.65 -21.92
C GLN A 519 23.09 23.47 -22.90
N ARG A 520 23.70 24.53 -22.39
CA ARG A 520 24.64 25.36 -23.15
C ARG A 520 25.98 24.66 -23.33
N SER A 521 26.72 25.08 -24.35
CA SER A 521 28.08 24.65 -24.68
C SER A 521 29.09 24.85 -23.54
N ASN A 522 28.82 25.77 -22.60
CA ASN A 522 29.62 25.96 -21.39
C ASN A 522 29.23 25.06 -20.21
N GLY A 523 28.23 24.19 -20.37
CA GLY A 523 27.74 23.25 -19.37
C GLY A 523 26.54 23.73 -18.53
N GLN A 524 26.20 25.02 -18.59
CA GLN A 524 25.06 25.59 -17.85
C GLN A 524 23.74 25.05 -18.38
N LEU A 525 22.79 24.78 -17.49
CA LEU A 525 21.41 24.49 -17.85
C LEU A 525 20.57 25.76 -17.77
N LEU A 526 19.71 25.95 -18.76
CA LEU A 526 18.72 27.01 -18.77
C LEU A 526 17.34 26.42 -18.95
N ALA A 527 16.40 26.86 -18.13
CA ALA A 527 15.00 26.49 -18.17
C ALA A 527 14.15 27.73 -18.42
N ILE A 528 13.07 27.54 -19.16
CA ILE A 528 12.01 28.53 -19.36
C ILE A 528 10.68 27.87 -18.98
N HIS A 529 9.81 28.62 -18.31
CA HIS A 529 8.47 28.16 -17.98
C HIS A 529 7.51 29.35 -17.89
N SER A 530 6.23 29.09 -18.07
CA SER A 530 5.17 30.08 -17.89
C SER A 530 4.51 29.96 -16.52
N ASP A 531 4.12 31.10 -15.95
CA ASP A 531 3.43 31.19 -14.66
C ASP A 531 2.06 31.84 -14.86
N ILE A 532 1.00 31.14 -14.44
CA ILE A 532 -0.39 31.59 -14.65
C ILE A 532 -0.73 32.78 -13.75
N ASP A 533 -0.38 32.69 -12.47
CA ASP A 533 -0.80 33.67 -11.46
C ASP A 533 -0.07 35.00 -11.63
N GLN A 534 1.21 34.93 -12.01
CA GLN A 534 2.03 36.10 -12.28
C GLN A 534 1.85 36.62 -13.71
N ASN A 535 1.21 35.83 -14.58
CA ASN A 535 1.00 36.12 -16.00
C ASN A 535 2.30 36.52 -16.71
N LYS A 536 3.36 35.73 -16.48
CA LYS A 536 4.72 35.94 -17.00
C LYS A 536 5.36 34.63 -17.43
N THR A 537 6.44 34.74 -18.20
CA THR A 537 7.33 33.63 -18.51
C THR A 537 8.70 33.91 -17.92
N PHE A 538 9.25 32.96 -17.18
CA PHE A 538 10.48 33.10 -16.40
C PHE A 538 11.60 32.28 -17.01
N VAL A 539 12.83 32.76 -16.81
CA VAL A 539 14.05 32.06 -17.23
C VAL A 539 14.91 31.80 -16.00
N SER A 540 15.23 30.53 -15.77
CA SER A 540 16.03 30.04 -14.67
C SER A 540 17.32 29.41 -15.16
N ILE A 541 18.39 29.53 -14.38
CA ILE A 541 19.71 28.96 -14.67
C ILE A 541 20.14 27.99 -13.58
N SER A 542 20.88 26.95 -13.97
CA SER A 542 21.66 26.12 -13.08
C SER A 542 23.12 26.03 -13.55
N ASP A 543 24.04 26.32 -12.63
CA ASP A 543 25.49 26.26 -12.82
C ASP A 543 26.11 24.94 -12.34
N ASP A 544 25.32 24.08 -11.70
CA ASP A 544 25.79 22.89 -10.97
C ASP A 544 25.13 21.59 -11.44
N GLY A 545 24.71 21.55 -12.72
CA GLY A 545 24.13 20.34 -13.33
C GLY A 545 22.67 20.10 -12.93
N GLY A 546 21.95 21.14 -12.52
CA GLY A 546 20.53 21.08 -12.21
C GLY A 546 20.21 20.76 -10.75
N LEU A 547 21.21 20.81 -9.87
CA LEU A 547 21.02 20.64 -8.42
C LEU A 547 20.39 21.88 -7.79
N ASN A 548 20.80 23.07 -8.24
CA ASN A 548 20.23 24.34 -7.80
C ASN A 548 19.87 25.21 -9.00
N TRP A 549 18.70 25.86 -8.90
CA TRP A 549 18.17 26.75 -9.93
C TRP A 549 17.99 28.17 -9.37
N SER A 550 18.15 29.16 -10.24
CA SER A 550 17.93 30.57 -9.90
C SER A 550 17.29 31.30 -11.07
N GLU A 551 16.20 32.02 -10.82
CA GLU A 551 15.60 32.91 -11.81
C GLU A 551 16.56 34.06 -12.15
N ILE A 552 16.80 34.29 -13.45
CA ILE A 552 17.71 35.33 -13.94
C ILE A 552 17.01 36.41 -14.76
N SER A 553 15.86 36.11 -15.36
CA SER A 553 15.07 37.09 -16.11
C SER A 553 13.61 36.63 -16.27
N SER A 554 12.75 37.55 -16.70
CA SER A 554 11.38 37.26 -17.12
C SER A 554 11.05 37.99 -18.42
N LEU A 555 10.24 37.36 -19.25
CA LEU A 555 9.68 37.98 -20.44
C LEU A 555 8.48 38.88 -20.07
N PRO A 556 8.15 39.91 -20.87
CA PRO A 556 7.17 40.94 -20.50
C PRO A 556 5.73 40.45 -20.29
N ALA A 557 5.40 39.26 -20.81
CA ALA A 557 4.07 38.67 -20.74
C ALA A 557 4.20 37.14 -20.75
N ARG A 558 3.15 36.46 -20.27
CA ARG A 558 3.01 35.01 -20.41
C ARG A 558 3.02 34.62 -21.89
N ILE A 559 3.78 33.58 -22.18
CA ILE A 559 3.82 32.86 -23.45
C ILE A 559 3.04 31.56 -23.27
N TYR A 560 2.24 31.20 -24.28
CA TYR A 560 1.48 29.95 -24.29
C TYR A 560 2.20 28.96 -25.22
N ASN A 561 2.08 27.66 -24.94
CA ASN A 561 2.60 26.59 -25.79
C ASN A 561 4.07 26.80 -26.12
N ILE A 562 4.92 26.80 -25.09
CA ILE A 562 6.37 26.87 -25.27
C ILE A 562 6.82 25.56 -25.93
N GLY A 563 7.24 25.66 -27.19
CA GLY A 563 7.87 24.56 -27.91
C GLY A 563 9.34 24.40 -27.52
N SER A 564 10.06 23.54 -28.24
CA SER A 564 11.43 23.21 -27.83
C SER A 564 12.41 24.40 -27.90
N MET A 565 13.49 24.33 -27.11
CA MET A 565 14.59 25.31 -27.10
C MET A 565 15.92 24.67 -27.51
N ILE A 566 16.75 25.44 -28.22
CA ILE A 566 18.09 25.04 -28.67
C ILE A 566 19.13 26.14 -28.45
N GLU A 567 20.39 25.75 -28.28
CA GLU A 567 21.54 26.64 -28.49
C GLU A 567 22.04 26.43 -29.92
N THR A 568 22.01 27.49 -30.73
CA THR A 568 22.54 27.46 -32.09
C THR A 568 24.05 27.28 -32.09
N SER A 569 24.62 26.82 -33.21
CA SER A 569 26.07 26.78 -33.44
C SER A 569 26.79 28.14 -33.26
N GLY A 570 26.04 29.25 -33.28
CA GLY A 570 26.56 30.60 -32.99
C GLY A 570 26.57 30.98 -31.51
N GLY A 571 26.08 30.12 -30.62
CA GLY A 571 25.97 30.37 -29.17
C GLY A 571 24.74 31.19 -28.75
N SER A 572 23.82 31.47 -29.69
CA SER A 572 22.54 32.11 -29.38
C SER A 572 21.49 31.07 -29.04
N LEU A 573 20.69 31.35 -28.02
CA LEU A 573 19.52 30.59 -27.62
C LEU A 573 18.35 30.96 -28.52
N VAL A 574 17.61 29.95 -28.96
CA VAL A 574 16.38 30.13 -29.75
C VAL A 574 15.34 29.14 -29.26
N PHE A 575 14.12 29.61 -29.02
CA PHE A 575 12.95 28.75 -28.84
C PHE A 575 11.79 29.24 -29.71
N ILE A 576 10.85 28.34 -29.97
CA ILE A 576 9.60 28.65 -30.66
C ILE A 576 8.44 28.58 -29.68
N ALA A 577 7.49 29.48 -29.81
CA ALA A 577 6.27 29.47 -29.00
C ALA A 577 5.14 30.20 -29.72
N ASN A 578 3.91 30.10 -29.19
CA ASN A 578 2.82 30.93 -29.68
C ASN A 578 3.14 32.40 -29.40
N CYS A 579 2.78 33.28 -30.34
CA CYS A 579 2.98 34.71 -30.15
C CYS A 579 2.19 35.21 -28.94
N SER A 580 2.85 35.92 -28.01
CA SER A 580 2.18 36.42 -26.80
C SER A 580 0.93 37.27 -27.15
N GLY A 581 -0.23 36.84 -26.69
CA GLY A 581 -1.52 37.53 -26.86
C GLY A 581 -2.22 37.34 -28.21
N ALA A 582 -1.75 36.43 -29.08
CA ALA A 582 -2.37 36.12 -30.37
C ALA A 582 -2.18 34.65 -30.77
N THR A 583 -2.98 34.17 -31.72
CA THR A 583 -2.73 32.91 -32.43
C THR A 583 -1.61 33.13 -33.46
N GLY A 584 -0.62 32.25 -33.54
CA GLY A 584 0.51 32.38 -34.47
C GLY A 584 1.86 31.92 -33.92
N LEU A 585 2.87 31.85 -34.80
CA LEU A 585 4.20 31.31 -34.54
C LEU A 585 5.22 32.43 -34.32
N CYS A 586 5.92 32.40 -33.18
CA CYS A 586 6.97 33.36 -32.85
C CYS A 586 8.29 32.67 -32.50
N LEU A 587 9.38 33.21 -33.04
CA LEU A 587 10.74 32.86 -32.63
C LEU A 587 11.23 33.84 -31.56
N TYR A 588 11.75 33.29 -30.48
CA TYR A 588 12.38 34.04 -29.41
C TYR A 588 13.87 33.73 -29.41
N SER A 589 14.71 34.76 -29.42
CA SER A 589 16.16 34.57 -29.41
C SER A 589 16.87 35.44 -28.39
N SER A 590 17.93 34.91 -27.80
CA SER A 590 18.78 35.63 -26.86
C SER A 590 20.25 35.20 -26.98
N ALA A 591 21.17 36.14 -26.78
CA ALA A 591 22.60 35.84 -26.68
C ALA A 591 23.05 35.61 -25.22
N ASP A 592 22.30 36.12 -24.24
CA ASP A 592 22.71 36.17 -22.83
C ASP A 592 21.67 35.58 -21.86
N ALA A 593 20.53 35.10 -22.36
CA ALA A 593 19.37 34.64 -21.59
C ALA A 593 18.69 35.71 -20.71
N LEU A 594 19.12 36.97 -20.82
CA LEU A 594 18.57 38.10 -20.07
C LEU A 594 17.70 38.99 -20.98
N ASN A 595 18.16 39.18 -22.22
CA ASN A 595 17.49 40.02 -23.20
C ASN A 595 16.97 39.16 -24.35
N TRP A 596 15.65 39.09 -24.49
CA TRP A 596 14.97 38.30 -25.50
C TRP A 596 14.39 39.18 -26.60
N SER A 597 14.65 38.82 -27.86
CA SER A 597 13.98 39.40 -29.03
C SER A 597 12.92 38.44 -29.55
N GLN A 598 11.76 38.98 -29.89
CA GLN A 598 10.65 38.23 -30.50
C GLN A 598 10.55 38.56 -31.99
N GLN A 599 10.41 37.53 -32.82
CA GLN A 599 10.15 37.63 -34.25
C GLN A 599 8.86 36.84 -34.58
N ASP A 600 7.81 37.55 -34.98
CA ASP A 600 6.60 36.92 -35.52
C ASP A 600 6.86 36.40 -36.93
N ILE A 601 6.71 35.09 -37.11
CA ILE A 601 6.91 34.39 -38.39
C ILE A 601 5.60 33.87 -38.98
N THR A 602 4.45 34.14 -38.35
CA THR A 602 3.13 33.64 -38.75
C THR A 602 2.82 33.95 -40.21
N ALA A 603 2.96 35.20 -40.62
CA ALA A 603 2.67 35.63 -41.99
C ALA A 603 3.71 35.12 -43.03
N LYS A 604 4.86 34.62 -42.57
CA LYS A 604 5.92 34.09 -43.44
C LYS A 604 5.71 32.61 -43.76
N ILE A 605 4.91 31.92 -42.96
CA ILE A 605 4.56 30.52 -43.16
C ILE A 605 3.14 30.49 -43.71
N PRO A 606 2.88 29.92 -44.90
CA PRO A 606 1.53 29.80 -45.43
C PRO A 606 0.79 28.72 -44.63
N THR A 607 0.21 29.13 -43.49
CA THR A 607 -0.45 28.25 -42.54
C THR A 607 -1.94 28.09 -42.85
N SER A 608 -2.62 29.15 -43.30
CA SER A 608 -4.07 29.13 -43.45
C SER A 608 -4.56 28.03 -44.39
N LYS A 609 -5.42 27.15 -43.86
CA LYS A 609 -6.07 26.04 -44.58
C LYS A 609 -7.57 26.23 -44.70
N CYS A 610 -8.15 27.20 -43.99
CA CYS A 610 -9.58 27.45 -44.04
C CYS A 610 -10.11 27.70 -45.46
N SER A 611 -11.07 26.86 -45.87
CA SER A 611 -11.72 26.95 -47.17
C SER A 611 -13.01 27.79 -47.17
N THR A 612 -13.57 28.06 -45.98
CA THR A 612 -14.83 28.79 -45.77
C THR A 612 -14.71 29.86 -44.68
N ALA A 613 -15.69 30.76 -44.62
CA ALA A 613 -15.72 31.84 -43.61
C ALA A 613 -16.14 31.38 -42.20
N SER A 614 -16.66 30.15 -42.07
CA SER A 614 -17.04 29.53 -40.79
C SER A 614 -15.95 28.60 -40.25
N CYS A 615 -14.86 28.42 -40.98
CA CYS A 615 -13.74 27.59 -40.56
C CYS A 615 -12.96 28.28 -39.43
N TYR A 616 -12.60 27.51 -38.41
CA TYR A 616 -11.71 27.92 -37.34
C TYR A 616 -10.39 27.17 -37.46
N GLU A 617 -9.28 27.88 -37.34
CA GLU A 617 -7.93 27.31 -37.36
C GLU A 617 -7.11 27.86 -36.20
N ASP A 618 -6.29 27.00 -35.59
CA ASP A 618 -5.30 27.38 -34.58
C ASP A 618 -4.01 26.60 -34.79
N ILE A 619 -2.92 27.09 -34.22
CA ILE A 619 -1.59 26.51 -34.37
C ILE A 619 -0.92 26.43 -33.01
N GLU A 620 -0.42 25.25 -32.68
CA GLU A 620 0.35 24.99 -31.47
C GLU A 620 1.78 24.67 -31.85
N THR A 621 2.75 25.33 -31.22
CA THR A 621 4.16 25.10 -31.55
C THR A 621 4.68 23.89 -30.83
N ASP A 622 5.44 23.04 -31.52
CA ASP A 622 5.97 21.84 -30.90
C ASP A 622 7.50 21.91 -30.77
N SER A 623 8.24 21.92 -31.89
CA SER A 623 9.71 21.82 -31.83
C SER A 623 10.44 22.64 -32.88
N ILE A 624 11.71 22.92 -32.59
CA ILE A 624 12.67 23.62 -33.43
C ILE A 624 14.00 22.88 -33.42
N GLN A 625 14.62 22.79 -34.60
CA GLN A 625 15.88 22.09 -34.79
C GLN A 625 16.77 22.90 -35.72
N GLN A 626 18.04 23.06 -35.35
CA GLN A 626 19.03 23.63 -36.27
C GLN A 626 19.37 22.58 -37.35
N ILE A 627 19.28 22.98 -38.61
CA ILE A 627 19.56 22.12 -39.77
C ILE A 627 20.97 22.38 -40.34
N PRO A 628 21.55 21.43 -41.10
CA PRO A 628 22.84 21.61 -41.75
C PRO A 628 22.87 22.91 -42.59
N GLY A 629 23.89 23.74 -42.38
CA GLY A 629 24.01 25.06 -43.03
C GLY A 629 23.59 26.23 -42.16
N GLY A 630 23.02 25.97 -40.98
CA GLY A 630 22.74 26.98 -39.96
C GLY A 630 21.31 27.54 -39.97
N GLY A 631 20.46 27.07 -40.88
CA GLY A 631 19.02 27.34 -40.89
C GLY A 631 18.28 26.64 -39.75
N LEU A 632 16.97 26.84 -39.68
CA LEU A 632 16.08 26.23 -38.70
C LEU A 632 14.94 25.48 -39.39
N ALA A 633 14.62 24.30 -38.86
CA ALA A 633 13.38 23.58 -39.15
C ALA A 633 12.49 23.61 -37.91
N ILE A 634 11.18 23.69 -38.12
CA ILE A 634 10.18 23.72 -37.07
C ILE A 634 9.12 22.67 -37.35
N SER A 635 8.58 22.08 -36.28
CA SER A 635 7.33 21.33 -36.32
C SER A 635 6.26 22.05 -35.50
N TYR A 636 5.02 21.91 -35.94
CA TYR A 636 3.86 22.49 -35.27
C TYR A 636 2.62 21.65 -35.52
N THR A 637 1.70 21.70 -34.56
CA THR A 637 0.38 21.10 -34.65
C THR A 637 -0.60 22.13 -35.18
N HIS A 638 -1.41 21.75 -36.17
CA HIS A 638 -2.41 22.61 -36.80
C HIS A 638 -3.80 22.09 -36.51
N TYR A 639 -4.56 22.85 -35.72
CA TYR A 639 -5.98 22.63 -35.49
C TYR A 639 -6.80 23.20 -36.65
N LEU A 640 -7.72 22.41 -37.18
CA LEU A 640 -8.65 22.82 -38.22
C LEU A 640 -10.05 22.28 -37.94
N ASP A 641 -11.01 23.19 -37.85
CA ASP A 641 -12.44 22.88 -37.70
C ASP A 641 -13.26 23.46 -38.87
N GLU A 642 -13.82 22.57 -39.69
CA GLU A 642 -14.72 22.90 -40.81
C GLU A 642 -16.19 22.51 -40.55
N GLY A 643 -16.60 22.37 -39.28
CA GLY A 643 -18.01 22.31 -38.88
C GLY A 643 -18.65 20.93 -38.72
N ASP A 644 -17.93 19.83 -38.99
CA ASP A 644 -18.42 18.46 -38.71
C ASP A 644 -17.30 17.46 -38.31
N ASN A 645 -16.00 17.85 -38.31
CA ASN A 645 -14.91 16.96 -37.92
C ASN A 645 -13.59 17.74 -37.62
N PRO A 646 -13.35 18.18 -36.37
CA PRO A 646 -12.11 18.84 -35.98
C PRO A 646 -10.91 17.92 -36.17
N LYS A 647 -9.79 18.47 -36.65
CA LYS A 647 -8.55 17.71 -36.91
C LYS A 647 -7.32 18.42 -36.39
N TYR A 648 -6.38 17.62 -35.91
CA TYR A 648 -5.06 18.08 -35.51
C TYR A 648 -4.02 17.37 -36.37
N ASP A 649 -3.25 18.17 -37.10
CA ASP A 649 -2.27 17.68 -38.05
C ASP A 649 -0.88 18.24 -37.77
N ILE A 650 0.13 17.37 -37.84
CA ILE A 650 1.52 17.75 -37.65
C ILE A 650 2.11 18.22 -38.98
N TYR A 651 2.70 19.42 -38.96
CA TYR A 651 3.40 20.00 -40.10
C TYR A 651 4.86 20.27 -39.79
N VAL A 652 5.69 20.19 -40.82
CA VAL A 652 7.10 20.60 -40.78
C VAL A 652 7.36 21.66 -41.84
N THR A 653 8.13 22.69 -41.49
CA THR A 653 8.70 23.66 -42.43
C THR A 653 10.13 24.03 -42.02
N TYR A 654 10.89 24.64 -42.92
CA TYR A 654 12.26 25.04 -42.66
C TYR A 654 12.64 26.31 -43.43
N SER A 655 13.66 26.99 -42.92
CA SER A 655 14.23 28.21 -43.51
C SER A 655 15.74 28.25 -43.33
N ASP A 656 16.45 28.62 -44.39
CA ASP A 656 17.91 28.79 -44.36
C ASP A 656 18.32 30.18 -43.84
N ASP A 657 17.42 31.17 -43.87
CA ASP A 657 17.71 32.59 -43.59
C ASP A 657 16.74 33.27 -42.62
N LEU A 658 15.75 32.53 -42.08
CA LEU A 658 14.70 32.99 -41.17
C LEU A 658 13.74 34.03 -41.76
N GLU A 659 13.89 34.34 -43.04
CA GLU A 659 13.04 35.28 -43.78
C GLU A 659 12.17 34.54 -44.78
N ASN A 660 12.74 33.58 -45.50
CA ASN A 660 12.08 32.78 -46.52
C ASN A 660 11.84 31.36 -45.99
N TRP A 661 10.59 31.07 -45.63
CA TRP A 661 10.17 29.75 -45.17
C TRP A 661 9.65 28.91 -46.33
N ASN A 662 10.01 27.63 -46.33
CA ASN A 662 9.50 26.68 -47.31
C ASN A 662 8.02 26.38 -47.05
N THR A 663 7.33 25.84 -48.06
CA THR A 663 5.93 25.44 -47.91
C THR A 663 5.82 24.32 -46.87
N PRO A 664 4.96 24.45 -45.85
CA PRO A 664 4.79 23.41 -44.84
C PRO A 664 4.32 22.10 -45.45
N VAL A 665 4.88 21.01 -44.95
CA VAL A 665 4.55 19.65 -45.35
C VAL A 665 3.84 18.96 -44.19
N LYS A 666 2.67 18.39 -44.47
CA LYS A 666 1.95 17.54 -43.52
C LYS A 666 2.71 16.23 -43.32
N VAL A 667 3.04 15.91 -42.08
CA VAL A 667 3.73 14.67 -41.69
C VAL A 667 2.75 13.64 -41.16
N SER A 668 1.71 14.06 -40.42
CA SER A 668 0.68 13.16 -39.89
C SER A 668 -0.08 12.41 -40.99
N SER A 669 -0.52 11.18 -40.69
CA SER A 669 -1.34 10.35 -41.60
C SER A 669 -2.68 9.93 -41.01
N GLY A 670 -2.91 10.22 -39.73
CA GLY A 670 -4.14 9.88 -39.02
C GLY A 670 -5.36 10.63 -39.56
N LEU A 671 -6.54 10.10 -39.23
CA LEU A 671 -7.83 10.69 -39.61
C LEU A 671 -8.30 11.76 -38.61
N ASN A 672 -7.71 11.77 -37.40
CA ASN A 672 -8.24 12.39 -36.20
C ASN A 672 -7.24 13.40 -35.57
N TRP A 673 -6.64 13.02 -34.44
CA TRP A 673 -6.02 13.90 -33.44
C TRP A 673 -4.53 13.54 -33.28
N GLU A 674 -3.62 14.42 -33.71
CA GLU A 674 -2.16 14.18 -33.76
C GLU A 674 -1.41 15.40 -33.18
N TYR A 675 -0.57 15.19 -32.16
CA TYR A 675 0.02 16.28 -31.34
C TYR A 675 1.45 16.01 -30.85
N ASN A 676 2.04 17.02 -30.18
CA ASN A 676 3.26 16.91 -29.36
C ASN A 676 4.45 16.37 -30.15
N SER A 677 4.80 17.08 -31.23
CA SER A 677 5.84 16.62 -32.15
C SER A 677 7.26 17.07 -31.80
N THR A 678 8.23 16.16 -31.84
CA THR A 678 9.65 16.50 -31.64
C THR A 678 10.46 16.20 -32.89
N LEU A 679 11.23 17.17 -33.39
CA LEU A 679 12.08 17.06 -34.57
C LEU A 679 13.55 16.86 -34.20
N LEU A 680 14.19 15.87 -34.81
CA LEU A 680 15.60 15.55 -34.68
C LEU A 680 16.30 15.62 -36.04
N ALA A 681 17.42 16.36 -36.11
CA ALA A 681 18.40 16.24 -37.19
C ALA A 681 19.52 15.30 -36.74
N SER A 682 19.53 14.06 -37.24
CA SER A 682 20.51 13.05 -36.83
C SER A 682 21.87 13.27 -37.48
N SER A 683 22.92 12.90 -36.77
CA SER A 683 24.30 12.82 -37.28
C SER A 683 24.45 11.95 -38.54
N SER A 684 23.50 11.05 -38.80
CA SER A 684 23.43 10.23 -40.03
C SER A 684 23.05 11.03 -41.28
N GLY A 685 22.53 12.26 -41.13
CA GLY A 685 22.02 13.11 -42.20
C GLY A 685 20.52 12.96 -42.48
N SER A 686 19.83 12.06 -41.77
CA SER A 686 18.36 11.95 -41.80
C SER A 686 17.71 12.83 -40.74
N PHE A 687 16.45 13.17 -40.98
CA PHE A 687 15.55 13.84 -40.05
C PHE A 687 14.53 12.84 -39.51
N TYR A 688 14.21 12.95 -38.23
CA TYR A 688 13.20 12.15 -37.58
C TYR A 688 12.22 13.05 -36.84
N LEU A 689 10.93 12.70 -36.87
CA LEU A 689 9.89 13.42 -36.17
C LEU A 689 9.07 12.41 -35.36
N SER A 690 9.03 12.51 -34.04
CA SER A 690 8.09 11.75 -33.22
C SER A 690 6.83 12.58 -32.96
N TYR A 691 5.67 11.94 -32.87
CA TYR A 691 4.41 12.57 -32.45
C TYR A 691 3.45 11.54 -31.85
N LEU A 692 2.47 12.00 -31.08
CA LEU A 692 1.40 11.18 -30.54
C LEU A 692 0.26 11.05 -31.56
N SER A 693 -0.19 9.82 -31.82
CA SER A 693 -1.36 9.54 -32.66
C SER A 693 -2.49 8.95 -31.82
N TYR A 694 -3.60 9.69 -31.71
CA TYR A 694 -4.84 9.15 -31.14
C TYR A 694 -5.52 8.17 -32.10
N THR A 695 -5.31 8.35 -33.41
CA THR A 695 -5.87 7.44 -34.43
C THR A 695 -5.34 6.01 -34.23
N ASP A 696 -4.02 5.90 -34.02
CA ASP A 696 -3.34 4.62 -33.87
C ASP A 696 -3.12 4.23 -32.40
N ASN A 697 -3.61 5.05 -31.46
CA ASN A 697 -3.36 4.96 -30.01
C ASN A 697 -1.87 4.67 -29.69
N SER A 698 -0.94 5.39 -30.31
CA SER A 698 0.49 5.04 -30.32
C SER A 698 1.41 6.24 -30.59
N ILE A 699 2.71 6.04 -30.37
CA ILE A 699 3.75 6.99 -30.76
C ILE A 699 4.22 6.68 -32.18
N VAL A 700 4.18 7.68 -33.06
CA VAL A 700 4.60 7.51 -34.45
C VAL A 700 5.90 8.27 -34.69
N VAL A 701 6.86 7.62 -35.35
CA VAL A 701 8.11 8.24 -35.80
C VAL A 701 8.13 8.29 -37.33
N GLY A 702 8.16 9.49 -37.90
CA GLY A 702 8.44 9.71 -39.31
C GLY A 702 9.94 9.85 -39.58
N GLU A 703 10.41 9.36 -40.73
CA GLU A 703 11.78 9.54 -41.21
C GLU A 703 11.79 10.27 -42.56
N SER A 704 12.69 11.24 -42.70
CA SER A 704 12.90 12.01 -43.92
C SER A 704 14.37 12.26 -44.20
N SER A 705 14.78 12.27 -45.47
CA SER A 705 16.13 12.69 -45.86
C SER A 705 16.24 14.18 -46.24
N ASP A 706 15.11 14.87 -46.39
CA ASP A 706 15.05 16.21 -47.00
C ASP A 706 14.01 17.16 -46.38
N LEU A 707 13.36 16.76 -45.28
CA LEU A 707 12.25 17.47 -44.62
C LEU A 707 10.97 17.60 -45.45
N VAL A 708 10.94 17.00 -46.65
CA VAL A 708 9.80 17.07 -47.58
C VAL A 708 9.10 15.73 -47.72
N ASN A 709 9.86 14.62 -47.78
CA ASN A 709 9.29 13.28 -47.95
C ASN A 709 9.28 12.54 -46.60
N TRP A 710 8.09 12.24 -46.09
CA TRP A 710 7.86 11.60 -44.78
C TRP A 710 7.08 10.27 -44.89
N GLU A 711 7.22 9.56 -46.01
CA GLU A 711 6.46 8.32 -46.29
C GLU A 711 6.85 7.16 -45.38
N LYS A 712 8.08 7.16 -44.83
CA LYS A 712 8.56 6.10 -43.96
C LYS A 712 8.17 6.40 -42.51
N LYS A 713 7.34 5.52 -41.94
CA LYS A 713 6.82 5.64 -40.58
C LYS A 713 7.08 4.39 -39.74
N TYR A 714 7.27 4.60 -38.46
CA TYR A 714 7.36 3.57 -37.44
C TYR A 714 6.27 3.82 -36.40
N ILE A 715 5.51 2.80 -36.03
CA ILE A 715 4.44 2.88 -35.03
C ILE A 715 4.94 2.14 -33.78
N LEU A 716 4.95 2.82 -32.64
CA LEU A 716 5.60 2.38 -31.40
C LEU A 716 4.63 2.41 -30.22
N GLY A 717 4.58 1.30 -29.49
CA GLY A 717 3.84 1.18 -28.22
C GLY A 717 2.33 1.38 -28.36
N GLN A 718 1.64 1.32 -27.21
CA GLN A 718 0.34 1.95 -27.05
C GLN A 718 0.53 3.20 -26.19
N ALA A 719 0.02 4.33 -26.65
CA ALA A 719 -0.03 5.55 -25.86
C ALA A 719 -1.35 5.55 -25.09
N THR A 720 -1.33 5.93 -23.81
CA THR A 720 -2.57 6.18 -23.09
C THR A 720 -3.04 7.60 -23.42
N GLN A 721 -4.35 7.78 -23.57
CA GLN A 721 -4.91 9.04 -24.09
C GLN A 721 -4.72 10.25 -23.15
N ASN A 722 -4.27 10.02 -21.91
CA ASN A 722 -4.04 11.04 -20.90
C ASN A 722 -2.54 11.28 -20.70
N GLY A 723 -2.08 12.51 -20.95
CA GLY A 723 -0.74 12.96 -20.53
C GLY A 723 0.46 12.57 -21.41
N ALA A 724 0.27 11.67 -22.38
CA ALA A 724 1.36 11.13 -23.20
C ALA A 724 2.12 12.20 -24.01
N SER A 725 3.43 12.23 -23.85
CA SER A 725 4.35 13.06 -24.64
C SER A 725 5.47 12.23 -25.25
N SER A 726 6.05 12.71 -26.36
CA SER A 726 7.18 12.05 -27.01
C SER A 726 8.31 13.04 -27.30
N THR A 727 9.53 12.62 -27.02
CA THR A 727 10.74 13.37 -27.33
C THR A 727 11.71 12.46 -28.08
N ILE A 728 12.11 12.84 -29.29
CA ILE A 728 13.14 12.13 -30.06
C ILE A 728 14.47 12.89 -30.01
N VAL A 729 15.52 12.19 -29.60
CA VAL A 729 16.89 12.70 -29.48
C VAL A 729 17.88 11.68 -30.04
N GLU A 730 19.13 12.09 -30.23
CA GLU A 730 20.19 11.18 -30.66
C GLU A 730 21.03 10.70 -29.46
N VAL A 731 20.92 9.42 -29.12
CA VAL A 731 21.72 8.78 -28.06
C VAL A 731 22.78 7.91 -28.70
N SER A 732 24.06 8.18 -28.45
CA SER A 732 25.20 7.45 -29.03
C SER A 732 25.12 7.28 -30.56
N GLY A 733 24.66 8.31 -31.28
CA GLY A 733 24.53 8.30 -32.75
C GLY A 733 23.31 7.54 -33.27
N LYS A 734 22.34 7.18 -32.41
CA LYS A 734 21.10 6.52 -32.77
C LYS A 734 19.88 7.39 -32.45
N PRO A 735 18.96 7.61 -33.40
CA PRO A 735 17.65 8.16 -33.11
C PRO A 735 16.96 7.33 -32.03
N THR A 736 16.59 7.98 -30.93
CA THR A 736 16.01 7.38 -29.74
C THR A 736 14.82 8.22 -29.32
N VAL A 737 13.64 7.60 -29.29
CA VAL A 737 12.41 8.23 -28.84
C VAL A 737 12.15 7.81 -27.40
N PHE A 738 11.95 8.82 -26.57
CA PHE A 738 11.49 8.71 -25.21
C PHE A 738 10.01 9.07 -25.20
N TYR A 739 9.21 8.31 -24.48
CA TYR A 739 7.79 8.57 -24.39
C TYR A 739 7.23 8.01 -23.09
N GLU A 740 6.19 8.65 -22.62
CA GLU A 740 5.51 8.29 -21.38
C GLU A 740 4.26 7.47 -21.69
N THR A 741 4.03 6.46 -20.86
CA THR A 741 2.83 5.61 -20.86
C THR A 741 2.50 5.28 -19.41
N ASP A 742 1.33 5.64 -18.92
CA ASP A 742 0.88 5.37 -17.53
C ASP A 742 1.92 5.81 -16.48
N LYS A 743 2.38 7.06 -16.59
CA LYS A 743 3.38 7.72 -15.73
C LYS A 743 4.73 7.02 -15.72
N THR A 744 4.96 6.15 -16.71
CA THR A 744 6.20 5.41 -16.89
C THR A 744 6.95 5.95 -18.09
N LEU A 745 8.17 6.42 -17.86
CA LEU A 745 9.04 6.86 -18.94
C LEU A 745 9.74 5.65 -19.57
N ASN A 746 9.50 5.49 -20.86
CA ASN A 746 10.06 4.43 -21.69
C ASN A 746 10.92 5.03 -22.80
N TYR A 747 11.78 4.20 -23.40
CA TYR A 747 12.47 4.55 -24.63
C TYR A 747 12.52 3.41 -25.64
N SER A 748 12.63 3.80 -26.90
CA SER A 748 12.94 2.91 -28.02
C SER A 748 13.95 3.59 -28.94
N HIS A 749 14.85 2.81 -29.55
CA HIS A 749 15.90 3.35 -30.42
C HIS A 749 15.95 2.63 -31.76
N LEU A 750 16.42 3.34 -32.79
CA LEU A 750 16.60 2.78 -34.12
C LEU A 750 17.76 1.78 -34.15
N THR A 751 17.41 0.50 -34.27
CA THR A 751 18.37 -0.61 -34.31
C THR A 751 19.13 -0.67 -35.63
N ASN A 752 20.22 -1.43 -35.66
CA ASN A 752 20.99 -1.68 -36.87
C ASN A 752 20.20 -2.41 -37.98
N SER A 753 19.09 -3.08 -37.65
CA SER A 753 18.18 -3.68 -38.64
C SER A 753 17.24 -2.66 -39.31
N GLY A 754 17.25 -1.40 -38.87
CA GLY A 754 16.41 -0.35 -39.43
C GLY A 754 14.98 -0.34 -38.91
N SER A 755 14.74 -0.96 -37.74
CA SER A 755 13.48 -0.90 -36.98
C SER A 755 13.76 -0.31 -35.60
N PHE A 756 12.76 0.29 -34.97
CA PHE A 756 12.86 0.69 -33.57
C PHE A 756 12.83 -0.55 -32.66
N SER A 757 13.55 -0.50 -31.54
CA SER A 757 13.58 -1.58 -30.56
C SER A 757 12.22 -1.75 -29.87
N THR A 758 12.03 -2.87 -29.17
CA THR A 758 10.92 -2.94 -28.21
C THR A 758 11.07 -1.83 -27.15
N PRO A 759 9.95 -1.33 -26.59
CA PRO A 759 9.97 -0.38 -25.48
C PRO A 759 10.84 -0.90 -24.33
N LYS A 760 11.65 -0.03 -23.74
CA LYS A 760 12.45 -0.33 -22.56
C LYS A 760 12.11 0.68 -21.46
N PHE A 761 11.82 0.15 -20.29
CA PHE A 761 11.56 0.93 -19.08
C PHE A 761 12.79 1.73 -18.66
N ILE A 762 12.57 2.98 -18.24
CA ILE A 762 13.58 3.80 -17.57
C ILE A 762 13.20 3.96 -16.10
N ILE A 763 12.01 4.52 -15.87
CA ILE A 763 11.60 4.99 -14.55
C ILE A 763 10.08 5.20 -14.51
N ASP A 764 9.48 5.03 -13.34
CA ASP A 764 8.06 5.30 -13.05
C ASP A 764 7.87 6.68 -12.38
N GLY A 765 6.63 7.09 -12.13
CA GLY A 765 6.32 8.30 -11.36
C GLY A 765 6.84 9.59 -11.98
N ILE A 766 7.03 9.63 -13.30
CA ILE A 766 7.26 10.88 -14.03
C ILE A 766 5.89 11.40 -14.48
N PRO A 767 5.46 12.57 -13.95
CA PRO A 767 4.17 13.18 -14.28
C PRO A 767 4.20 13.88 -15.65
N ASN A 768 3.08 14.53 -15.96
CA ASN A 768 2.70 15.10 -17.26
C ASN A 768 3.82 15.82 -18.03
N GLY A 769 4.01 15.40 -19.29
CA GLY A 769 4.75 16.13 -20.30
C GLY A 769 6.27 16.27 -20.10
N PRO A 770 7.05 15.21 -19.78
CA PRO A 770 8.49 15.33 -19.60
C PRO A 770 9.20 15.84 -20.87
N ARG A 771 10.01 16.89 -20.71
CA ARG A 771 10.98 17.35 -21.70
C ARG A 771 12.30 16.65 -21.48
N ILE A 772 12.91 16.15 -22.56
CA ILE A 772 14.09 15.30 -22.48
C ILE A 772 15.21 15.84 -23.37
N LYS A 773 16.43 15.88 -22.84
CA LYS A 773 17.64 16.25 -23.60
C LYS A 773 18.80 15.32 -23.25
N VAL A 774 19.64 15.02 -24.22
CA VAL A 774 20.92 14.35 -23.98
C VAL A 774 21.95 15.38 -23.54
N LEU A 775 22.54 15.18 -22.37
CA LEU A 775 23.55 16.06 -21.80
C LEU A 775 24.94 15.76 -22.36
N GLN A 776 25.87 16.70 -22.21
CA GLN A 776 27.28 16.52 -22.61
C GLN A 776 27.97 15.36 -21.87
N SER A 777 27.48 14.97 -20.69
CA SER A 777 27.93 13.78 -19.96
C SER A 777 27.55 12.47 -20.65
N GLY A 778 26.57 12.51 -21.56
CA GLY A 778 25.91 11.34 -22.15
C GLY A 778 24.65 10.92 -21.38
N ASN A 779 24.43 11.45 -20.19
CA ASN A 779 23.24 11.26 -19.38
C ASN A 779 22.01 11.96 -19.98
N ILE A 780 20.85 11.64 -19.43
CA ILE A 780 19.56 12.16 -19.88
C ILE A 780 19.06 13.17 -18.86
N GLY A 781 18.89 14.42 -19.26
CA GLY A 781 18.18 15.41 -18.45
C GLY A 781 16.68 15.29 -18.70
N VAL A 782 15.90 15.30 -17.63
CA VAL A 782 14.43 15.23 -17.67
C VAL A 782 13.86 16.40 -16.89
N MET A 783 12.93 17.14 -17.50
CA MET A 783 12.21 18.24 -16.86
C MET A 783 10.71 18.02 -17.00
N TYR A 784 9.96 18.12 -15.91
CA TYR A 784 8.53 17.79 -15.88
C TYR A 784 7.75 18.67 -14.90
N GLU A 785 6.43 18.69 -15.09
CA GLU A 785 5.47 19.41 -14.25
C GLU A 785 4.92 18.48 -13.18
N MET A 786 4.89 18.90 -11.92
CA MET A 786 4.28 18.11 -10.85
C MET A 786 3.38 19.01 -9.99
N ASP A 787 2.16 18.54 -9.75
CA ASP A 787 1.25 19.18 -8.82
C ASP A 787 1.55 18.70 -7.39
N LEU A 788 1.94 19.63 -6.50
CA LEU A 788 2.21 19.39 -5.09
C LEU A 788 1.56 20.47 -4.24
N ASN A 789 0.88 20.11 -3.14
CA ASN A 789 0.31 21.06 -2.18
C ASN A 789 -0.60 22.14 -2.82
N ASN A 790 -1.47 21.76 -3.76
CA ASN A 790 -2.31 22.68 -4.55
C ASN A 790 -1.52 23.75 -5.34
N GLN A 791 -0.29 23.44 -5.75
CA GLN A 791 0.57 24.26 -6.61
C GLN A 791 1.15 23.38 -7.71
N ARG A 792 1.47 23.97 -8.87
CA ARG A 792 2.23 23.27 -9.92
C ARG A 792 3.64 23.81 -9.98
N ASP A 793 4.61 22.93 -9.76
CA ASP A 793 6.03 23.24 -9.82
C ASP A 793 6.73 22.45 -10.94
N ILE A 794 7.85 23.00 -11.40
CA ILE A 794 8.73 22.38 -12.39
C ILE A 794 9.89 21.70 -11.67
N PHE A 795 10.15 20.46 -12.06
CA PHE A 795 11.24 19.65 -11.51
C PHE A 795 12.25 19.27 -12.59
N TYR A 796 13.48 19.05 -12.16
CA TYR A 796 14.57 18.57 -13.00
C TYR A 796 15.27 17.36 -12.37
N GLU A 797 15.53 16.33 -13.16
CA GLU A 797 16.32 15.17 -12.79
C GLU A 797 17.35 14.83 -13.88
N GLU A 798 18.54 14.37 -13.49
CA GLU A 798 19.53 13.80 -14.40
C GLU A 798 19.55 12.28 -14.20
N LEU A 799 19.18 11.55 -15.25
CA LEU A 799 19.15 10.09 -15.30
C LEU A 799 20.38 9.55 -16.03
N ASP A 800 20.80 8.34 -15.68
CA ASP A 800 21.89 7.65 -16.36
C ASP A 800 21.61 7.49 -17.87
N ALA A 801 22.69 7.51 -18.67
CA ALA A 801 22.61 7.24 -20.10
C ALA A 801 21.91 5.89 -20.40
N VAL A 802 20.97 5.89 -21.35
CA VAL A 802 20.24 4.68 -21.72
C VAL A 802 21.04 3.80 -22.70
N PRO A 803 21.03 2.46 -22.54
CA PRO A 803 21.77 1.58 -23.42
C PRO A 803 21.08 1.44 -24.79
N VAL A 804 21.84 1.74 -25.85
CA VAL A 804 21.50 1.47 -27.25
C VAL A 804 22.48 0.45 -27.82
N ASP A 805 22.04 -0.37 -28.77
CA ASP A 805 22.86 -1.47 -29.31
C ASP A 805 24.15 -0.91 -29.96
N ASN A 806 25.31 -1.37 -29.47
CA ASN A 806 26.63 -1.13 -30.10
C ASN A 806 26.94 -2.20 -31.15
#